data_AF-A0A5N0USF0-F1
#
_entry.id   AF-A0A5N0USF0-F1
#
_cell.length_a   1.000
_cell.length_b   1.000
_cell.length_c   1.000
_cell.angle_alpha   90.00
_cell.angle_beta   90.00
_cell.angle_gamma   90.00
#
_symmetry.space_group_name_H-M   'P 1'
#
loop_
_entity.id
_entity.type
_entity.pdbx_description
1 polymer ?
#
loop_
_entity_poly.entity_id
_entity_poly.type
_entity_poly.pdbx_seq_one_letter_code
_entity_poly.pdbx_strand_id
1 'polypeptide(L)'
;MLATGLLLTILLAEGHAGAVQPAPAKGPVGWQTYRSLSALPQLRPGEQVKQFSSFDRTGDNDDGFVGTYSCLRHEPNGECVVAEAHSPGEISSMWFTYEANSVAGIGRITVELDGRVVLQGSLQDIVNGAKGAPFVWPLVGNSADTMGGSVIKVPMPYTSSMKITTQNNPHFYHVTYRQFADAAGVRTFDPGDKALDVIDRLRGYGIRDPKPPAIGSRSQDSGFALAPGASMSLPLTGGSRQIDELSLRLPQVIAGPDVYDDGRAFGPGNSTFRAAIAPDNEGVRITRRYDPGIGDQRALLGVDGKTVGEWTSGPARPGEWADQSIEIPAASTAGRSSLQLTNTFESSSLDFNEFSYEVHSKIGGQWVRTDLVDVGPNRVSDEAVHGYRITGATWQGLRWSRYPADPAQVAASNAVLTGLRLRITFDGQTTVDAPVGEFFGSGLGKYASRTLFHSIDTTENGAFTSWWPMPYQQNATVSLVNTSGVPVTAGTLSATTAPSTMEGAGYFHATQHSGDAETGQDWNFLTTQGRGVFYGVTTTMRGKVPPGSDVHPMSFLEGDERMYPDGSASPAMHGTGTEDFYESGWYFQDARDGAVEGVPYAMPQAGLVSHETGADGCQYVCLNAYRLLMADAVPFGNGVEFDIEHGDQSSVPANYSSTAYWYGRPTPSLATSDVVDVADEQSRALHGYSADGETRTTLTSTFEGKNDEVPVTGGVTAATGPVRFTAKVDQTNQGLRLHRVSDQRNAFQRANVYVDDRLVGEWYQPLGNATSRWLEDSFDVPAWATAGKAAVRVRLEPLAGAPAWSGAKYTVFSQTGNPATD
;
A
#
# COMPACT_ATOMS: atom_id res chain seq x y z
N MET A 1 65.66 -47.53 9.12
CA MET A 1 64.43 -48.21 9.56
C MET A 1 63.24 -47.49 8.96
N LEU A 2 62.21 -48.26 8.65
CA LEU A 2 60.84 -47.91 8.25
C LEU A 2 60.53 -47.88 6.75
N ALA A 3 59.58 -48.75 6.44
CA ALA A 3 59.11 -49.22 5.16
C ALA A 3 58.15 -48.22 4.49
N THR A 4 58.19 -48.18 3.17
CA THR A 4 57.25 -47.46 2.31
C THR A 4 56.05 -48.35 2.02
N GLY A 5 54.90 -47.97 2.56
CA GLY A 5 53.59 -48.60 2.33
C GLY A 5 52.80 -47.87 1.24
N LEU A 6 52.12 -48.67 0.42
CA LEU A 6 51.28 -48.35 -0.71
C LEU A 6 50.12 -47.39 -0.33
N LEU A 7 49.95 -46.28 -1.05
CA LEU A 7 48.81 -45.37 -0.90
C LEU A 7 47.64 -45.82 -1.78
N LEU A 8 46.48 -46.01 -1.16
CA LEU A 8 45.19 -46.28 -1.78
C LEU A 8 44.53 -44.93 -2.15
N THR A 9 44.39 -44.61 -3.43
CA THR A 9 43.66 -43.43 -3.91
C THR A 9 42.16 -43.72 -3.96
N ILE A 10 41.40 -43.03 -3.10
CA ILE A 10 39.93 -43.02 -3.11
C ILE A 10 39.46 -42.05 -4.20
N LEU A 11 38.70 -42.56 -5.17
CA LEU A 11 37.95 -41.74 -6.13
C LEU A 11 36.81 -41.02 -5.39
N LEU A 12 36.88 -39.68 -5.32
CA LEU A 12 35.77 -38.84 -4.91
C LEU A 12 34.84 -38.66 -6.12
N ALA A 13 33.58 -39.09 -5.95
CA ALA A 13 32.51 -38.87 -6.91
C ALA A 13 32.21 -37.37 -7.05
N GLU A 14 31.98 -36.94 -8.30
CA GLU A 14 31.59 -35.58 -8.66
C GLU A 14 30.30 -35.19 -7.92
N GLY A 15 30.41 -34.15 -7.08
CA GLY A 15 29.28 -33.54 -6.40
C GLY A 15 28.30 -32.97 -7.40
N HIS A 16 27.04 -33.38 -7.27
CA HIS A 16 25.92 -32.85 -8.04
C HIS A 16 25.89 -31.32 -7.87
N ALA A 17 25.85 -30.60 -8.99
CA ALA A 17 25.47 -29.20 -9.00
C ALA A 17 24.16 -29.06 -8.22
N GLY A 18 24.20 -28.29 -7.12
CA GLY A 18 23.03 -28.00 -6.32
C GLY A 18 21.93 -27.46 -7.23
N ALA A 19 20.79 -28.13 -7.27
CA ALA A 19 19.60 -27.61 -7.91
C ALA A 19 19.32 -26.23 -7.30
N VAL A 20 19.33 -25.20 -8.14
CA VAL A 20 18.86 -23.86 -7.78
C VAL A 20 17.44 -24.06 -7.26
N GLN A 21 17.19 -23.70 -5.98
CA GLN A 21 15.84 -23.74 -5.44
C GLN A 21 14.97 -22.83 -6.34
N PRO A 22 13.85 -23.33 -6.88
CA PRO A 22 12.95 -22.47 -7.63
C PRO A 22 12.54 -21.29 -6.75
N ALA A 23 12.47 -20.09 -7.35
CA ALA A 23 11.93 -18.93 -6.66
C ALA A 23 10.58 -19.29 -6.03
N PRO A 24 10.32 -18.93 -4.76
CA PRO A 24 9.10 -19.33 -4.10
C PRO A 24 7.91 -18.71 -4.85
N ALA A 25 7.03 -19.55 -5.40
CA ALA A 25 5.85 -19.11 -6.17
C ALA A 25 4.94 -18.13 -5.40
N LYS A 26 5.04 -18.12 -4.06
CA LYS A 26 4.30 -17.26 -3.14
C LYS A 26 4.94 -15.88 -2.93
N GLY A 27 6.12 -15.60 -3.49
CA GLY A 27 6.88 -14.39 -3.15
C GLY A 27 7.42 -14.38 -1.71
N PRO A 28 7.84 -13.20 -1.20
CA PRO A 28 8.33 -13.08 0.18
C PRO A 28 7.20 -13.28 1.21
N VAL A 29 7.50 -13.89 2.35
CA VAL A 29 6.54 -14.20 3.44
C VAL A 29 7.04 -13.61 4.76
N GLY A 30 6.13 -13.05 5.53
CA GLY A 30 6.36 -12.40 6.82
C GLY A 30 7.24 -11.17 6.67
N TRP A 31 8.21 -11.04 7.56
CA TRP A 31 9.19 -9.94 7.52
C TRP A 31 10.03 -9.89 6.24
N GLN A 32 10.07 -10.96 5.44
CA GLN A 32 10.77 -10.92 4.15
C GLN A 32 10.16 -9.92 3.18
N THR A 33 8.87 -9.60 3.31
CA THR A 33 8.20 -8.55 2.52
C THR A 33 8.96 -7.23 2.60
N TYR A 34 9.41 -6.82 3.79
CA TYR A 34 10.14 -5.57 3.99
C TYR A 34 11.67 -5.71 3.91
N ARG A 35 12.19 -6.93 4.06
CA ARG A 35 13.64 -7.21 3.92
C ARG A 35 14.06 -7.40 2.46
N SER A 36 13.12 -7.72 1.57
CA SER A 36 13.36 -8.05 0.16
C SER A 36 12.77 -7.02 -0.81
N LEU A 37 12.73 -5.74 -0.45
CA LEU A 37 12.12 -4.68 -1.26
C LEU A 37 12.76 -4.47 -2.65
N SER A 38 14.00 -4.92 -2.87
CA SER A 38 14.59 -4.96 -4.22
C SER A 38 13.97 -6.02 -5.14
N ALA A 39 13.22 -6.97 -4.58
CA ALA A 39 12.60 -8.09 -5.29
C ALA A 39 11.10 -7.86 -5.58
N LEU A 40 10.56 -6.65 -5.36
CA LEU A 40 9.19 -6.31 -5.77
C LEU A 40 8.85 -6.65 -7.23
N PRO A 41 9.79 -6.62 -8.21
CA PRO A 41 9.46 -7.01 -9.57
C PRO A 41 9.12 -8.49 -9.74
N GLN A 42 9.45 -9.36 -8.76
CA GLN A 42 9.20 -10.80 -8.86
C GLN A 42 7.70 -11.09 -8.88
N LEU A 43 7.26 -11.81 -9.91
CA LEU A 43 5.87 -12.21 -10.06
C LEU A 43 5.51 -13.34 -9.08
N ARG A 44 4.27 -13.34 -8.59
CA ARG A 44 3.81 -14.20 -7.49
C ARG A 44 2.60 -15.07 -7.87
N PRO A 45 2.76 -16.03 -8.81
CA PRO A 45 1.63 -16.81 -9.33
C PRO A 45 1.04 -17.82 -8.33
N GLY A 46 1.73 -18.08 -7.21
CA GLY A 46 1.37 -19.11 -6.23
C GLY A 46 0.60 -18.60 -5.01
N GLU A 47 0.00 -17.42 -5.09
CA GLU A 47 -0.82 -16.86 -4.01
C GLU A 47 -2.09 -16.18 -4.53
N GLN A 48 -3.05 -16.00 -3.62
CA GLN A 48 -4.23 -15.16 -3.79
C GLN A 48 -4.23 -14.13 -2.66
N VAL A 49 -4.70 -12.91 -2.93
CA VAL A 49 -5.03 -11.94 -1.87
C VAL A 49 -6.54 -11.84 -1.75
N LYS A 50 -7.02 -11.75 -0.51
CA LYS A 50 -8.43 -11.67 -0.15
C LYS A 50 -8.62 -10.67 0.98
N GLN A 51 -9.83 -10.15 1.14
CA GLN A 51 -10.17 -9.22 2.21
C GLN A 51 -11.45 -9.68 2.94
N PHE A 52 -11.43 -9.56 4.26
CA PHE A 52 -12.65 -9.43 5.06
C PHE A 52 -12.87 -7.95 5.32
N SER A 53 -14.07 -7.45 5.08
CA SER A 53 -14.46 -6.11 5.46
C SER A 53 -15.87 -6.10 6.02
N SER A 54 -16.28 -4.95 6.53
CA SER A 54 -17.63 -4.70 7.02
C SER A 54 -18.60 -4.23 5.93
N PHE A 55 -18.20 -4.29 4.65
CA PHE A 55 -18.98 -3.81 3.49
C PHE A 55 -20.45 -4.24 3.52
N ASP A 56 -21.31 -3.38 2.98
CA ASP A 56 -22.73 -3.63 2.88
C ASP A 56 -23.03 -4.75 1.87
N ARG A 57 -23.61 -5.83 2.38
CA ARG A 57 -23.96 -6.98 1.54
C ARG A 57 -25.14 -6.71 0.60
N THR A 58 -25.87 -5.60 0.74
CA THR A 58 -26.93 -5.21 -0.20
C THR A 58 -26.41 -4.45 -1.42
N GLY A 59 -25.18 -3.92 -1.37
CA GLY A 59 -24.66 -2.96 -2.36
C GLY A 59 -25.03 -1.50 -2.06
N ASP A 60 -25.66 -1.24 -0.90
CA ASP A 60 -25.85 0.12 -0.38
C ASP A 60 -24.62 0.54 0.47
N ASN A 61 -24.79 1.46 1.42
CA ASN A 61 -23.70 2.11 2.15
C ASN A 61 -23.76 1.85 3.68
N ASP A 62 -24.36 0.76 4.19
CA ASP A 62 -24.25 0.33 5.61
C ASP A 62 -22.97 -0.48 5.87
N ASP A 63 -21.81 0.06 5.49
CA ASP A 63 -20.51 -0.59 5.58
C ASP A 63 -19.94 -0.71 7.00
N GLY A 64 -20.73 -0.32 8.00
CA GLY A 64 -20.30 -0.27 9.40
C GLY A 64 -21.10 0.68 10.28
N PHE A 65 -21.96 1.54 9.71
CA PHE A 65 -22.74 2.53 10.48
C PHE A 65 -23.55 1.89 11.61
N VAL A 66 -24.26 0.80 11.29
CA VAL A 66 -25.05 0.03 12.28
C VAL A 66 -24.28 -1.22 12.75
N GLY A 67 -23.24 -1.61 12.03
CA GLY A 67 -22.45 -2.80 12.30
C GLY A 67 -23.14 -4.11 11.90
N THR A 68 -24.16 -4.04 11.04
CA THR A 68 -24.98 -5.17 10.57
C THR A 68 -24.12 -6.31 10.00
N TYR A 69 -23.08 -5.93 9.28
CA TYR A 69 -22.26 -6.82 8.46
C TYR A 69 -20.86 -7.08 9.02
N SER A 70 -20.54 -6.47 10.16
CA SER A 70 -19.19 -6.42 10.72
C SER A 70 -18.74 -7.73 11.37
N CYS A 71 -19.66 -8.54 11.87
CA CYS A 71 -19.35 -9.82 12.50
C CYS A 71 -19.72 -10.98 11.58
N LEU A 72 -18.76 -11.86 11.25
CA LEU A 72 -19.04 -13.13 10.59
C LEU A 72 -19.99 -13.97 11.44
N ARG A 73 -19.72 -14.02 12.75
CA ARG A 73 -20.56 -14.62 13.80
C ARG A 73 -20.12 -14.13 15.17
N HIS A 74 -20.86 -14.53 16.19
CA HIS A 74 -20.47 -14.35 17.59
C HIS A 74 -20.00 -15.67 18.20
N GLU A 75 -18.92 -15.62 18.97
CA GLU A 75 -18.49 -16.70 19.84
C GLU A 75 -19.47 -16.85 21.03
N PRO A 76 -19.50 -17.99 21.74
CA PRO A 76 -20.42 -18.21 22.88
C PRO A 76 -20.28 -17.19 24.01
N ASN A 77 -19.13 -16.53 24.13
CA ASN A 77 -18.86 -15.46 25.09
C ASN A 77 -19.30 -14.07 24.61
N GLY A 78 -19.91 -13.97 23.42
CA GLY A 78 -20.39 -12.73 22.81
C GLY A 78 -19.35 -11.99 21.96
N GLU A 79 -18.12 -12.51 21.82
CA GLU A 79 -17.10 -11.85 21.00
C GLU A 79 -17.41 -11.96 19.50
N CYS A 80 -17.11 -10.91 18.77
CA CYS A 80 -17.31 -10.82 17.33
C CYS A 80 -16.14 -11.48 16.60
N VAL A 81 -16.42 -12.44 15.70
CA VAL A 81 -15.42 -12.97 14.78
C VAL A 81 -15.41 -12.13 13.51
N VAL A 82 -14.29 -11.50 13.20
CA VAL A 82 -14.17 -10.55 12.07
C VAL A 82 -13.43 -11.16 10.87
N ALA A 83 -12.58 -12.17 11.09
CA ALA A 83 -11.89 -12.88 10.02
C ALA A 83 -11.60 -14.32 10.41
N GLU A 84 -11.78 -15.25 9.47
CA GLU A 84 -11.46 -16.67 9.67
C GLU A 84 -11.09 -17.37 8.35
N ALA A 85 -9.95 -18.06 8.31
CA ALA A 85 -9.49 -18.79 7.14
C ALA A 85 -8.90 -20.17 7.52
N HIS A 86 -9.16 -21.19 6.70
CA HIS A 86 -8.70 -22.58 6.90
C HIS A 86 -7.75 -23.04 5.78
N SER A 87 -6.66 -22.31 5.60
CA SER A 87 -5.61 -22.65 4.64
C SER A 87 -4.28 -22.04 5.10
N PRO A 88 -3.13 -22.47 4.57
CA PRO A 88 -1.89 -21.74 4.75
C PRO A 88 -2.01 -20.32 4.19
N GLY A 89 -1.49 -19.32 4.91
CA GLY A 89 -1.69 -17.93 4.52
C GLY A 89 -0.90 -16.93 5.36
N GLU A 90 -1.25 -15.65 5.24
CA GLU A 90 -0.64 -14.55 5.98
C GLU A 90 -1.59 -13.36 6.12
N ILE A 91 -1.82 -12.90 7.35
CA ILE A 91 -2.45 -11.58 7.55
C ILE A 91 -1.47 -10.53 7.04
N SER A 92 -1.91 -9.68 6.12
CA SER A 92 -1.07 -8.67 5.46
C SER A 92 -1.27 -7.29 6.08
N SER A 93 -2.52 -6.91 6.32
CA SER A 93 -2.88 -5.64 6.95
C SER A 93 -4.24 -5.74 7.65
N MET A 94 -4.43 -4.88 8.65
CA MET A 94 -5.73 -4.64 9.27
C MET A 94 -5.93 -3.13 9.43
N TRP A 95 -7.16 -2.67 9.19
CA TRP A 95 -7.60 -1.30 9.39
C TRP A 95 -8.93 -1.28 10.15
N PHE A 96 -9.15 -0.25 10.96
CA PHE A 96 -10.35 -0.03 11.77
C PHE A 96 -10.67 1.46 11.90
N THR A 97 -11.95 1.80 12.00
CA THR A 97 -12.43 3.07 12.57
C THR A 97 -13.65 2.83 13.45
N TYR A 98 -13.87 3.68 14.47
CA TYR A 98 -15.00 3.53 15.39
C TYR A 98 -15.53 4.90 15.84
N GLU A 99 -14.74 5.64 16.60
CA GLU A 99 -14.89 7.08 16.80
C GLU A 99 -13.73 7.77 16.08
N ALA A 100 -13.95 8.99 15.57
CA ALA A 100 -12.94 9.70 14.79
C ALA A 100 -11.60 9.94 15.55
N ASN A 101 -11.59 9.85 16.88
CA ASN A 101 -10.38 9.97 17.70
C ASN A 101 -9.94 8.65 18.39
N SER A 102 -10.67 7.55 18.24
CA SER A 102 -10.51 6.38 19.11
C SER A 102 -11.14 5.09 18.56
N VAL A 103 -10.41 3.99 18.73
CA VAL A 103 -10.91 2.61 18.52
C VAL A 103 -11.11 1.86 19.83
N ALA A 104 -11.08 2.56 20.98
CA ALA A 104 -11.25 1.95 22.30
C ALA A 104 -12.61 1.23 22.46
N GLY A 105 -13.65 1.68 21.75
CA GLY A 105 -14.98 1.07 21.76
C GLY A 105 -15.01 -0.37 21.24
N ILE A 106 -14.08 -0.74 20.34
CA ILE A 106 -13.93 -2.12 19.83
C ILE A 106 -13.46 -3.08 20.93
N GLY A 107 -12.72 -2.55 21.92
CA GLY A 107 -12.22 -3.30 23.07
C GLY A 107 -11.02 -4.18 22.74
N ARG A 108 -10.99 -5.38 23.32
CA ARG A 108 -9.90 -6.35 23.10
C ARG A 108 -9.94 -6.94 21.69
N ILE A 109 -8.80 -6.99 21.01
CA ILE A 109 -8.58 -7.81 19.81
C ILE A 109 -7.78 -9.07 20.17
N THR A 110 -8.07 -10.20 19.52
CA THR A 110 -7.30 -11.44 19.61
C THR A 110 -7.05 -12.01 18.22
N VAL A 111 -5.78 -12.26 17.91
CA VAL A 111 -5.35 -12.96 16.69
C VAL A 111 -4.85 -14.34 17.10
N GLU A 112 -5.53 -15.37 16.62
CA GLU A 112 -5.16 -16.77 16.76
C GLU A 112 -4.72 -17.33 15.42
N LEU A 113 -3.51 -17.89 15.38
CA LEU A 113 -2.92 -18.53 14.22
C LEU A 113 -2.53 -19.97 14.56
N ASP A 114 -2.94 -20.93 13.74
CA ASP A 114 -2.65 -22.36 13.93
C ASP A 114 -3.03 -22.87 15.36
N GLY A 115 -4.14 -22.36 15.90
CA GLY A 115 -4.61 -22.69 17.26
C GLY A 115 -3.84 -22.03 18.40
N ARG A 116 -2.98 -21.04 18.10
CA ARG A 116 -2.19 -20.28 19.08
C ARG A 116 -2.52 -18.79 19.02
N VAL A 117 -2.81 -18.19 20.17
CA VAL A 117 -2.91 -16.73 20.31
C VAL A 117 -1.53 -16.10 20.11
N VAL A 118 -1.40 -15.25 19.10
CA VAL A 118 -0.15 -14.54 18.77
C VAL A 118 -0.21 -13.04 19.08
N LEU A 119 -1.41 -12.45 19.08
CA LEU A 119 -1.65 -11.07 19.50
C LEU A 119 -2.92 -11.03 20.34
N GLN A 120 -2.85 -10.36 21.49
CA GLN A 120 -4.00 -10.08 22.34
C GLN A 120 -3.75 -8.82 23.18
N GLY A 121 -4.79 -8.00 23.31
CA GLY A 121 -4.80 -6.79 24.14
C GLY A 121 -5.90 -5.83 23.74
N SER A 122 -5.97 -4.69 24.42
CA SER A 122 -6.77 -3.54 23.96
C SER A 122 -6.31 -3.15 22.55
N LEU A 123 -7.24 -3.07 21.59
CA LEU A 123 -6.92 -2.63 20.23
C LEU A 123 -6.29 -1.24 20.26
N GLN A 124 -6.86 -0.32 21.06
CA GLN A 124 -6.34 1.03 21.24
C GLN A 124 -4.88 1.04 21.72
N ASP A 125 -4.53 0.21 22.71
CA ASP A 125 -3.16 0.16 23.24
C ASP A 125 -2.19 -0.43 22.21
N ILE A 126 -2.64 -1.38 21.40
CA ILE A 126 -1.84 -1.97 20.32
C ILE A 126 -1.55 -0.92 19.25
N VAL A 127 -2.57 -0.18 18.78
CA VAL A 127 -2.38 0.84 17.73
C VAL A 127 -1.64 2.09 18.23
N ASN A 128 -1.67 2.36 19.54
CA ASN A 128 -0.81 3.34 20.20
C ASN A 128 0.66 2.90 20.35
N GLY A 129 0.99 1.67 19.95
CA GLY A 129 2.33 1.10 20.08
C GLY A 129 2.70 0.65 21.51
N ALA A 130 1.77 0.66 22.46
CA ALA A 130 2.04 0.35 23.86
C ALA A 130 2.38 -1.13 24.10
N LYS A 131 2.03 -2.00 23.14
CA LYS A 131 2.42 -3.42 23.15
C LYS A 131 3.93 -3.62 22.95
N GLY A 132 4.61 -2.64 22.34
CA GLY A 132 6.03 -2.71 22.00
C GLY A 132 6.31 -3.49 20.72
N ALA A 133 7.56 -3.44 20.27
CA ALA A 133 7.97 -4.03 18.99
C ALA A 133 7.59 -5.53 18.89
N PRO A 134 7.02 -5.98 17.75
CA PRO A 134 6.94 -5.26 16.48
C PRO A 134 5.76 -4.29 16.33
N PHE A 135 4.86 -4.21 17.30
CA PHE A 135 3.67 -3.35 17.27
C PHE A 135 4.03 -1.93 17.75
N VAL A 136 4.79 -1.20 16.93
CA VAL A 136 5.15 0.21 17.14
C VAL A 136 5.14 0.95 15.81
N TRP A 137 5.02 2.28 15.84
CA TRP A 137 5.10 3.10 14.64
C TRP A 137 6.37 2.84 13.81
N PRO A 138 6.26 2.66 12.47
CA PRO A 138 5.06 2.84 11.64
C PRO A 138 4.35 1.53 11.26
N LEU A 139 4.59 0.43 11.98
CA LEU A 139 3.87 -0.85 11.75
C LEU A 139 2.49 -0.87 12.40
N VAL A 140 2.21 0.05 13.31
CA VAL A 140 0.88 0.35 13.83
C VAL A 140 0.72 1.87 13.89
N GLY A 141 -0.51 2.36 13.74
CA GLY A 141 -0.84 3.78 13.84
C GLY A 141 -2.28 3.96 14.31
N ASN A 142 -2.55 4.98 15.11
CA ASN A 142 -3.88 5.28 15.66
C ASN A 142 -4.61 6.39 14.86
N SER A 143 -5.78 6.80 15.34
CA SER A 143 -6.62 7.84 14.70
C SER A 143 -5.97 9.22 14.62
N ALA A 144 -4.96 9.51 15.44
CA ALA A 144 -4.19 10.74 15.31
C ALA A 144 -3.01 10.60 14.33
N ASP A 145 -2.47 9.39 14.13
CA ASP A 145 -1.43 9.19 13.12
C ASP A 145 -2.00 9.15 11.69
N THR A 146 -3.27 8.77 11.56
CA THR A 146 -3.94 8.47 10.27
C THR A 146 -5.19 9.31 9.98
N MET A 147 -5.50 10.27 10.86
CA MET A 147 -6.65 11.19 10.71
C MET A 147 -7.99 10.46 10.65
N GLY A 148 -8.32 9.70 11.69
CA GLY A 148 -9.60 8.99 11.83
C GLY A 148 -9.48 7.46 11.79
N GLY A 149 -8.50 6.91 11.07
CA GLY A 149 -8.29 5.47 10.93
C GLY A 149 -7.46 4.83 12.05
N SER A 150 -7.20 3.53 11.98
CA SER A 150 -6.24 2.84 12.85
C SER A 150 -5.74 1.58 12.19
N VAL A 151 -4.44 1.36 12.16
CA VAL A 151 -3.81 0.33 11.32
C VAL A 151 -2.90 -0.61 12.07
N ILE A 152 -2.81 -1.84 11.56
CA ILE A 152 -1.78 -2.83 11.91
C ILE A 152 -1.21 -3.40 10.60
N LYS A 153 0.07 -3.13 10.35
CA LYS A 153 0.86 -3.50 9.16
C LYS A 153 1.90 -4.59 9.40
N VAL A 154 1.74 -5.31 10.51
CA VAL A 154 2.58 -6.45 10.88
C VAL A 154 2.13 -7.68 10.08
N PRO A 155 2.95 -8.23 9.17
CA PRO A 155 2.61 -9.44 8.45
C PRO A 155 2.67 -10.64 9.39
N MET A 156 1.58 -11.40 9.47
CA MET A 156 1.45 -12.52 10.39
C MET A 156 1.15 -13.83 9.62
N PRO A 157 2.18 -14.56 9.15
CA PRO A 157 2.02 -15.82 8.44
C PRO A 157 1.48 -16.94 9.34
N TYR A 158 0.79 -17.92 8.73
CA TYR A 158 0.21 -19.09 9.38
C TYR A 158 0.17 -20.29 8.41
N THR A 159 0.21 -21.50 8.96
CA THR A 159 0.39 -22.72 8.17
C THR A 159 -0.91 -23.49 7.92
N SER A 160 -1.97 -23.19 8.64
CA SER A 160 -3.23 -23.94 8.60
C SER A 160 -4.47 -23.11 8.88
N SER A 161 -4.43 -22.17 9.83
CA SER A 161 -5.61 -21.39 10.17
C SER A 161 -5.31 -20.01 10.74
N MET A 162 -6.27 -19.12 10.51
CA MET A 162 -6.35 -17.78 11.09
C MET A 162 -7.75 -17.59 11.66
N LYS A 163 -7.84 -17.03 12.87
CA LYS A 163 -9.08 -16.47 13.43
C LYS A 163 -8.78 -15.16 14.15
N ILE A 164 -9.56 -14.12 13.85
CA ILE A 164 -9.47 -12.81 14.50
C ILE A 164 -10.80 -12.50 15.18
N THR A 165 -10.74 -12.16 16.46
CA THR A 165 -11.90 -11.77 17.25
C THR A 165 -11.73 -10.42 17.91
N THR A 166 -12.83 -9.67 18.01
CA THR A 166 -12.93 -8.43 18.77
C THR A 166 -13.95 -8.60 19.90
N GLN A 167 -13.72 -7.90 21.01
CA GLN A 167 -14.60 -7.96 22.17
C GLN A 167 -16.00 -7.45 21.85
N ASN A 168 -16.08 -6.33 21.14
CA ASN A 168 -17.31 -5.72 20.68
C ASN A 168 -17.34 -5.72 19.14
N ASN A 169 -18.51 -5.45 18.57
CA ASN A 169 -18.65 -5.23 17.14
C ASN A 169 -17.70 -4.07 16.71
N PRO A 170 -16.84 -4.27 15.70
CA PRO A 170 -15.86 -3.25 15.31
C PRO A 170 -16.47 -2.10 14.49
N HIS A 171 -17.72 -2.23 14.02
CA HIS A 171 -18.31 -1.38 13.00
C HIS A 171 -17.48 -1.47 11.71
N PHE A 172 -16.63 -0.49 11.41
CA PHE A 172 -15.83 -0.44 10.21
C PHE A 172 -14.49 -1.17 10.40
N TYR A 173 -14.17 -2.11 9.52
CA TYR A 173 -12.87 -2.76 9.52
C TYR A 173 -12.52 -3.37 8.16
N HIS A 174 -11.22 -3.50 7.90
CA HIS A 174 -10.67 -4.36 6.86
C HIS A 174 -9.63 -5.32 7.45
N VAL A 175 -9.62 -6.58 7.02
CA VAL A 175 -8.54 -7.55 7.23
C VAL A 175 -8.13 -8.11 5.87
N THR A 176 -7.00 -7.66 5.36
CA THR A 176 -6.42 -8.16 4.11
C THR A 176 -5.45 -9.28 4.40
N TYR A 177 -5.57 -10.39 3.69
CA TYR A 177 -4.73 -11.56 3.89
C TYR A 177 -4.38 -12.25 2.57
N ARG A 178 -3.26 -12.98 2.61
CA ARG A 178 -2.79 -13.83 1.54
C ARG A 178 -3.18 -15.27 1.83
N GLN A 179 -3.59 -15.98 0.79
CA GLN A 179 -3.87 -17.41 0.82
C GLN A 179 -2.91 -18.14 -0.10
N PHE A 180 -2.37 -19.26 0.38
CA PHE A 180 -1.39 -20.07 -0.32
C PHE A 180 -1.90 -21.48 -0.61
N ALA A 181 -1.41 -22.09 -1.71
CA ALA A 181 -1.77 -23.46 -2.08
C ALA A 181 -1.26 -24.53 -1.10
N ASP A 182 -0.16 -24.25 -0.38
CA ASP A 182 0.41 -25.13 0.63
C ASP A 182 1.24 -24.35 1.67
N ALA A 183 1.63 -25.01 2.76
CA ALA A 183 2.44 -24.41 3.84
C ALA A 183 3.95 -24.45 3.57
N ALA A 184 4.41 -24.91 2.40
CA ALA A 184 5.85 -25.01 2.13
C ALA A 184 6.49 -23.61 2.11
N GLY A 185 7.54 -23.44 2.93
CA GLY A 185 8.23 -22.16 3.10
C GLY A 185 7.54 -21.19 4.07
N VAL A 186 6.39 -21.57 4.64
CA VAL A 186 5.62 -20.74 5.57
C VAL A 186 5.90 -21.19 7.01
N ARG A 187 6.03 -20.23 7.92
CA ARG A 187 6.13 -20.48 9.36
C ARG A 187 5.13 -19.58 10.06
N THR A 188 4.43 -20.12 11.05
CA THR A 188 3.53 -19.34 11.90
C THR A 188 4.29 -18.16 12.51
N PHE A 189 3.64 -17.00 12.54
CA PHE A 189 4.17 -15.77 13.10
C PHE A 189 4.73 -15.99 14.51
N ASP A 190 5.95 -15.51 14.74
CA ASP A 190 6.59 -15.53 16.04
C ASP A 190 6.43 -14.15 16.72
N PRO A 191 5.57 -14.03 17.74
CA PRO A 191 5.40 -12.76 18.46
C PRO A 191 6.65 -12.33 19.25
N GLY A 192 7.67 -13.20 19.36
CA GLY A 192 8.97 -12.86 19.94
C GLY A 192 9.91 -12.11 18.99
N ASP A 193 9.69 -12.14 17.67
CA ASP A 193 10.50 -11.39 16.71
C ASP A 193 10.08 -9.91 16.73
N LYS A 194 10.97 -9.07 17.25
CA LYS A 194 10.74 -7.62 17.37
C LYS A 194 10.88 -6.89 16.03
N ALA A 195 11.50 -7.49 15.02
CA ALA A 195 11.72 -6.91 13.69
C ALA A 195 12.27 -5.47 13.69
N LEU A 196 13.22 -5.18 14.59
CA LEU A 196 13.78 -3.82 14.74
C LEU A 196 14.41 -3.29 13.45
N ASP A 197 15.03 -4.17 12.65
CA ASP A 197 15.60 -3.83 11.35
C ASP A 197 14.54 -3.38 10.34
N VAL A 198 13.35 -3.96 10.39
CA VAL A 198 12.21 -3.57 9.56
C VAL A 198 11.63 -2.24 10.04
N ILE A 199 11.47 -2.07 11.35
CA ILE A 199 10.98 -0.82 11.94
C ILE A 199 11.90 0.35 11.57
N ASP A 200 13.21 0.19 11.77
CA ASP A 200 14.19 1.25 11.47
C ASP A 200 14.21 1.59 9.97
N ARG A 201 14.05 0.58 9.11
CA ARG A 201 13.92 0.77 7.66
C ARG A 201 12.66 1.56 7.30
N LEU A 202 11.50 1.16 7.83
CA LEU A 202 10.23 1.80 7.49
C LEU A 202 10.15 3.24 8.03
N ARG A 203 10.85 3.57 9.12
CA ARG A 203 10.97 4.96 9.61
C ARG A 203 11.73 5.90 8.68
N GLY A 204 12.48 5.35 7.71
CA GLY A 204 13.16 6.15 6.67
C GLY A 204 12.26 6.61 5.51
N TYR A 205 10.97 6.27 5.53
CA TYR A 205 10.01 6.62 4.48
C TYR A 205 10.01 8.12 4.14
N GLY A 206 9.85 8.44 2.86
CA GLY A 206 9.89 9.81 2.34
C GLY A 206 11.29 10.45 2.32
N ILE A 207 12.32 9.82 2.90
CA ILE A 207 13.65 10.42 3.06
C ILE A 207 14.74 9.59 2.41
N ARG A 208 14.72 8.26 2.61
CA ARG A 208 15.81 7.36 2.22
C ARG A 208 15.27 6.19 1.41
N ASP A 209 16.10 5.68 0.50
CA ASP A 209 15.82 4.42 -0.19
C ASP A 209 15.60 3.29 0.85
N PRO A 210 14.43 2.62 0.85
CA PRO A 210 14.17 1.54 1.79
C PRO A 210 14.85 0.22 1.40
N LYS A 211 15.44 0.13 0.20
CA LYS A 211 16.14 -1.06 -0.28
C LYS A 211 17.55 -1.15 0.30
N PRO A 212 18.12 -2.36 0.46
CA PRO A 212 19.54 -2.48 0.76
C PRO A 212 20.39 -1.81 -0.35
N PRO A 213 21.55 -1.20 -0.02
CA PRO A 213 22.43 -0.62 -1.03
C PRO A 213 22.80 -1.63 -2.12
N ALA A 214 22.60 -1.26 -3.39
CA ALA A 214 22.89 -2.13 -4.52
C ALA A 214 24.39 -2.11 -4.89
N ILE A 215 24.99 -3.29 -5.08
CA ILE A 215 26.40 -3.43 -5.47
C ILE A 215 26.56 -3.13 -6.97
N GLY A 216 27.55 -2.31 -7.33
CA GLY A 216 27.82 -1.98 -8.74
C GLY A 216 26.84 -0.97 -9.34
N SER A 217 26.22 -0.15 -8.47
CA SER A 217 25.39 0.97 -8.87
C SER A 217 26.17 2.00 -9.68
N ARG A 218 25.47 2.68 -10.60
CA ARG A 218 25.99 3.74 -11.46
C ARG A 218 24.94 4.81 -11.61
N SER A 219 25.30 6.06 -11.35
CA SER A 219 24.43 7.21 -11.54
C SER A 219 24.76 7.93 -12.83
N GLN A 220 23.73 8.43 -13.50
CA GLN A 220 23.84 9.29 -14.66
C GLN A 220 22.95 10.51 -14.45
N ASP A 221 23.54 11.70 -14.60
CA ASP A 221 22.86 12.98 -14.44
C ASP A 221 22.78 13.71 -15.78
N SER A 222 21.65 14.37 -16.02
CA SER A 222 21.46 15.24 -17.18
C SER A 222 20.71 16.50 -16.78
N GLY A 223 21.33 17.65 -17.01
CA GLY A 223 20.63 18.93 -17.00
C GLY A 223 19.76 19.07 -18.26
N PHE A 224 18.65 19.80 -18.15
CA PHE A 224 17.75 20.05 -19.29
C PHE A 224 17.00 21.38 -19.18
N ALA A 225 16.53 21.85 -20.33
CA ALA A 225 15.51 22.88 -20.48
C ALA A 225 14.61 22.45 -21.65
N LEU A 226 13.29 22.57 -21.49
CA LEU A 226 12.29 22.08 -22.44
C LEU A 226 11.26 23.15 -22.76
N ALA A 227 11.23 23.60 -24.00
CA ALA A 227 10.10 24.36 -24.52
C ALA A 227 8.81 23.51 -24.52
N PRO A 228 7.62 24.13 -24.57
CA PRO A 228 6.37 23.41 -24.81
C PRO A 228 6.47 22.51 -26.06
N GLY A 229 6.04 21.26 -25.92
CA GLY A 229 6.11 20.22 -26.97
C GLY A 229 7.48 19.56 -27.14
N ALA A 230 8.54 20.04 -26.47
CA ALA A 230 9.86 19.43 -26.53
C ALA A 230 10.00 18.25 -25.58
N SER A 231 11.00 17.40 -25.84
CA SER A 231 11.36 16.26 -25.00
C SER A 231 12.87 16.11 -24.83
N MET A 232 13.29 15.49 -23.74
CA MET A 232 14.64 14.97 -23.55
C MET A 232 14.58 13.48 -23.25
N SER A 233 15.67 12.76 -23.55
CA SER A 233 15.80 11.34 -23.23
C SER A 233 17.18 11.03 -22.62
N LEU A 234 17.17 10.20 -21.59
CA LEU A 234 18.32 9.66 -20.90
C LEU A 234 18.40 8.15 -21.18
N PRO A 235 19.22 7.72 -22.15
CA PRO A 235 19.37 6.30 -22.46
C PRO A 235 20.22 5.60 -21.40
N LEU A 236 19.69 4.52 -20.83
CA LEU A 236 20.35 3.68 -19.84
C LEU A 236 20.74 2.36 -20.52
N THR A 237 22.03 2.23 -20.84
CA THR A 237 22.59 1.08 -21.53
C THR A 237 23.49 0.26 -20.62
N GLY A 238 23.75 -1.00 -20.98
CA GLY A 238 24.71 -1.84 -20.27
C GLY A 238 24.22 -3.26 -19.96
N GLY A 239 23.17 -3.72 -20.64
CA GLY A 239 22.59 -5.05 -20.43
C GLY A 239 21.64 -5.09 -19.24
N SER A 240 21.48 -6.28 -18.67
CA SER A 240 20.48 -6.56 -17.62
C SER A 240 20.80 -5.80 -16.33
N ARG A 241 19.93 -4.85 -16.00
CA ARG A 241 20.08 -3.90 -14.88
C ARG A 241 18.70 -3.52 -14.36
N GLN A 242 18.66 -2.75 -13.29
CA GLN A 242 17.46 -2.07 -12.79
C GLN A 242 17.76 -0.62 -12.52
N ILE A 243 16.77 0.25 -12.73
CA ILE A 243 16.77 1.60 -12.17
C ILE A 243 16.39 1.44 -10.69
N ASP A 244 17.28 1.83 -9.79
CA ASP A 244 17.06 1.76 -8.34
C ASP A 244 16.61 3.10 -7.74
N GLU A 245 16.99 4.20 -8.39
CA GLU A 245 16.58 5.55 -8.02
C GLU A 245 16.42 6.44 -9.25
N LEU A 246 15.34 7.22 -9.28
CA LEU A 246 15.17 8.37 -10.15
C LEU A 246 15.05 9.62 -9.28
N SER A 247 15.79 10.66 -9.62
CA SER A 247 15.69 11.97 -8.97
C SER A 247 15.51 13.06 -10.00
N LEU A 248 14.50 13.91 -9.80
CA LEU A 248 14.17 15.03 -10.67
C LEU A 248 14.16 16.31 -9.85
N ARG A 249 14.87 17.34 -10.32
CA ARG A 249 14.83 18.69 -9.75
C ARG A 249 14.30 19.68 -10.76
N LEU A 250 13.37 20.52 -10.31
CA LEU A 250 12.72 21.56 -11.10
C LEU A 250 12.78 22.89 -10.32
N PRO A 251 13.90 23.63 -10.37
CA PRO A 251 14.10 24.84 -9.57
C PRO A 251 12.99 25.91 -9.70
N GLN A 252 12.33 25.97 -10.85
CA GLN A 252 11.25 26.93 -11.11
C GLN A 252 9.91 26.57 -10.45
N VAL A 253 9.71 25.30 -10.06
CA VAL A 253 8.48 24.82 -9.45
C VAL A 253 8.56 25.08 -7.94
N ILE A 254 7.64 25.91 -7.46
CA ILE A 254 7.54 26.24 -6.02
C ILE A 254 6.61 25.28 -5.29
N ALA A 255 6.78 25.20 -3.97
CA ALA A 255 5.89 24.46 -3.09
C ALA A 255 4.45 24.99 -3.15
N GLY A 256 3.48 24.10 -2.96
CA GLY A 256 2.08 24.51 -2.75
C GLY A 256 1.97 25.41 -1.51
N PRO A 257 1.27 26.57 -1.59
CA PRO A 257 1.30 27.56 -0.52
C PRO A 257 0.41 27.19 0.67
N ASP A 258 -0.71 26.48 0.47
CA ASP A 258 -1.63 26.06 1.54
C ASP A 258 -1.06 24.90 2.36
N VAL A 259 -0.88 25.08 3.66
CA VAL A 259 -0.40 23.97 4.50
C VAL A 259 -1.23 23.90 5.79
N TYR A 260 -1.76 22.71 6.03
CA TYR A 260 -2.24 22.26 7.32
C TYR A 260 -1.08 21.58 8.05
N ASP A 261 -0.78 22.01 9.25
CA ASP A 261 0.25 21.42 10.10
C ASP A 261 -0.10 21.62 11.57
N ASP A 262 0.26 20.67 12.41
CA ASP A 262 0.09 20.79 13.85
C ASP A 262 1.44 21.02 14.54
N GLY A 263 1.38 21.63 15.72
CA GLY A 263 2.57 22.17 16.36
C GLY A 263 2.49 22.21 17.87
N ARG A 264 3.58 22.68 18.46
CA ARG A 264 3.70 23.03 19.88
C ARG A 264 4.35 24.40 20.04
N ALA A 265 4.11 25.03 21.19
CA ALA A 265 4.83 26.24 21.59
C ALA A 265 5.22 26.21 23.07
N PHE A 266 6.26 26.97 23.42
CA PHE A 266 6.72 27.12 24.79
C PHE A 266 7.21 28.55 25.09
N GLY A 267 7.02 28.98 26.35
CA GLY A 267 7.59 30.19 26.92
C GLY A 267 8.95 29.90 27.58
N PRO A 268 9.30 30.53 28.72
CA PRO A 268 10.54 30.22 29.44
C PRO A 268 10.72 28.71 29.70
N GLY A 269 11.65 28.10 28.97
CA GLY A 269 11.76 26.65 28.85
C GLY A 269 12.59 26.25 27.62
N ASN A 270 12.46 24.99 27.21
CA ASN A 270 13.11 24.44 26.04
C ASN A 270 12.34 23.29 25.40
N SER A 271 12.60 23.04 24.12
CA SER A 271 12.34 21.77 23.44
C SER A 271 13.64 21.03 23.17
N THR A 272 13.62 19.69 23.18
CA THR A 272 14.77 18.84 22.87
C THR A 272 14.34 17.61 22.09
N PHE A 273 15.07 17.26 21.03
CA PHE A 273 14.82 16.07 20.20
C PHE A 273 16.13 15.59 19.56
N ARG A 274 16.09 14.41 18.93
CA ARG A 274 17.18 13.87 18.13
C ARG A 274 16.85 13.97 16.65
N ALA A 275 17.88 14.18 15.84
CA ALA A 275 17.77 14.12 14.39
C ALA A 275 18.92 13.29 13.80
N ALA A 276 18.66 12.55 12.74
CA ALA A 276 19.62 11.80 11.95
C ALA A 276 20.36 12.70 10.96
N ILE A 277 21.66 12.45 10.81
CA ILE A 277 22.55 13.16 9.87
C ILE A 277 23.49 12.16 9.19
N ALA A 278 24.04 12.54 8.05
CA ALA A 278 25.01 11.73 7.35
C ALA A 278 26.37 11.79 8.05
N PRO A 279 27.04 10.65 8.36
CA PRO A 279 28.34 10.66 9.05
C PRO A 279 29.44 11.42 8.30
N ASP A 280 29.38 11.44 6.97
CA ASP A 280 30.30 12.10 6.06
C ASP A 280 29.89 13.55 5.71
N ASN A 281 28.98 14.14 6.49
CA ASN A 281 28.53 15.51 6.25
C ASN A 281 29.67 16.55 6.34
N GLU A 282 29.58 17.56 5.47
CA GLU A 282 30.41 18.77 5.43
C GLU A 282 29.76 19.93 6.22
N GLY A 283 28.75 19.62 7.03
CA GLY A 283 27.88 20.56 7.73
C GLY A 283 26.42 20.12 7.65
N VAL A 284 25.59 20.69 8.52
CA VAL A 284 24.17 20.34 8.64
C VAL A 284 23.34 21.62 8.60
N ARG A 285 22.20 21.61 7.89
CA ARG A 285 21.22 22.71 7.90
C ARG A 285 19.96 22.21 8.59
N ILE A 286 19.54 22.93 9.63
CA ILE A 286 18.27 22.71 10.31
C ILE A 286 17.31 23.80 9.85
N THR A 287 16.17 23.41 9.28
CA THR A 287 15.13 24.35 8.87
C THR A 287 13.89 24.13 9.73
N ARG A 288 13.43 25.16 10.44
CA ARG A 288 12.22 25.12 11.27
C ARG A 288 11.06 25.78 10.52
N ARG A 289 9.92 25.09 10.44
CA ARG A 289 8.62 25.72 10.15
C ARG A 289 8.04 26.33 11.40
N TYR A 290 7.56 27.57 11.29
CA TYR A 290 6.96 28.30 12.41
C TYR A 290 5.81 29.19 11.95
N ASP A 291 4.90 29.51 12.88
CA ASP A 291 3.81 30.46 12.72
C ASP A 291 4.32 31.87 13.12
N PRO A 292 4.64 32.75 12.14
CA PRO A 292 5.02 34.14 12.38
C PRO A 292 3.87 35.02 12.89
N GLY A 293 2.65 34.54 13.07
CA GLY A 293 1.57 35.26 13.76
C GLY A 293 1.94 35.68 15.18
N ILE A 294 2.93 35.00 15.78
CA ILE A 294 3.65 35.44 16.97
C ILE A 294 4.96 36.12 16.56
N GLY A 295 5.14 37.38 16.96
CA GLY A 295 6.28 38.20 16.59
C GLY A 295 7.47 38.06 17.53
N ASP A 296 8.62 38.53 17.06
CA ASP A 296 9.86 38.71 17.83
C ASP A 296 10.32 37.44 18.58
N GLN A 297 10.04 36.27 18.02
CA GLN A 297 10.41 34.97 18.59
C GLN A 297 11.92 34.78 18.52
N ARG A 298 12.54 34.52 19.66
CA ARG A 298 13.97 34.26 19.81
C ARG A 298 14.22 33.03 20.67
N ALA A 299 15.06 32.13 20.18
CA ALA A 299 15.52 30.97 20.93
C ALA A 299 16.92 30.55 20.47
N LEU A 300 17.74 30.07 21.40
CA LEU A 300 19.06 29.54 21.11
C LEU A 300 18.95 28.09 20.63
N LEU A 301 19.61 27.77 19.50
CA LEU A 301 19.78 26.41 19.04
C LEU A 301 21.08 25.83 19.60
N GLY A 302 20.96 24.77 20.39
CA GLY A 302 22.07 23.98 20.91
C GLY A 302 22.22 22.62 20.19
N VAL A 303 23.45 22.17 20.01
CA VAL A 303 23.82 20.82 19.57
C VAL A 303 24.66 20.18 20.67
N ASP A 304 24.17 19.07 21.22
CA ASP A 304 24.83 18.33 22.32
C ASP A 304 25.31 19.24 23.47
N GLY A 305 24.47 20.20 23.85
CA GLY A 305 24.73 21.14 24.95
C GLY A 305 25.58 22.37 24.60
N LYS A 306 26.01 22.53 23.34
CA LYS A 306 26.74 23.72 22.87
C LYS A 306 25.85 24.56 21.94
N THR A 307 25.70 25.85 22.23
CA THR A 307 24.99 26.78 21.33
C THR A 307 25.71 26.89 19.98
N VAL A 308 24.96 26.71 18.89
CA VAL A 308 25.46 26.77 17.51
C VAL A 308 24.78 27.86 16.68
N GLY A 309 23.65 28.40 17.14
CA GLY A 309 22.96 29.49 16.46
C GLY A 309 21.79 30.02 17.29
N GLU A 310 21.09 30.98 16.71
CA GLU A 310 19.92 31.63 17.31
C GLU A 310 18.84 31.77 16.25
N TRP A 311 17.62 31.39 16.61
CA TRP A 311 16.40 31.69 15.87
C TRP A 311 15.99 33.12 16.17
N THR A 312 15.64 33.91 15.15
CA THR A 312 15.13 35.27 15.35
C THR A 312 14.05 35.57 14.31
N SER A 313 12.79 35.61 14.72
CA SER A 313 11.71 36.13 13.88
C SER A 313 11.58 37.66 14.04
N GLY A 314 11.02 38.31 13.02
CA GLY A 314 10.70 39.73 13.06
C GLY A 314 9.29 39.99 13.63
N PRO A 315 8.70 41.15 13.31
CA PRO A 315 7.33 41.49 13.71
C PRO A 315 6.31 40.42 13.28
N ALA A 316 5.20 40.35 14.02
CA ALA A 316 4.12 39.39 13.76
C ALA A 316 3.54 39.51 12.34
N ARG A 317 3.32 38.38 11.68
CA ARG A 317 2.66 38.22 10.37
C ARG A 317 1.56 37.14 10.46
N PRO A 318 0.34 37.50 10.90
CA PRO A 318 -0.74 36.53 11.07
C PRO A 318 -1.20 35.91 9.75
N GLY A 319 -1.50 34.60 9.76
CA GLY A 319 -2.03 33.86 8.61
C GLY A 319 -0.99 33.41 7.59
N GLU A 320 0.30 33.62 7.88
CA GLU A 320 1.41 33.18 7.04
C GLU A 320 2.11 31.98 7.66
N TRP A 321 2.67 31.11 6.81
CA TRP A 321 3.76 30.22 7.20
C TRP A 321 5.11 30.85 6.88
N ALA A 322 6.15 30.50 7.66
CA ALA A 322 7.51 30.85 7.34
C ALA A 322 8.50 29.79 7.83
N ASP A 323 9.67 29.78 7.19
CA ASP A 323 10.78 28.91 7.53
C ASP A 323 12.00 29.71 7.98
N GLN A 324 12.78 29.15 8.90
CA GLN A 324 14.09 29.67 9.30
C GLN A 324 15.13 28.57 9.21
N SER A 325 16.31 28.88 8.69
CA SER A 325 17.42 27.92 8.60
C SER A 325 18.60 28.35 9.46
N ILE A 326 19.23 27.39 10.14
CA ILE A 326 20.56 27.53 10.75
C ILE A 326 21.49 26.49 10.14
N GLU A 327 22.61 26.95 9.59
CA GLU A 327 23.70 26.09 9.13
C GLU A 327 24.70 25.86 10.28
N ILE A 328 24.94 24.60 10.59
CA ILE A 328 25.84 24.12 11.62
C ILE A 328 27.12 23.63 10.92
N PRO A 329 28.30 24.17 11.29
CA PRO A 329 29.55 23.81 10.64
C PRO A 329 29.97 22.37 10.94
N ALA A 330 30.68 21.75 9.99
CA ALA A 330 31.23 20.38 10.10
C ALA A 330 31.98 20.13 11.41
N ALA A 331 32.66 21.14 11.97
CA ALA A 331 33.38 21.03 13.25
C ALA A 331 32.50 20.59 14.43
N SER A 332 31.17 20.72 14.32
CA SER A 332 30.18 20.32 15.33
C SER A 332 29.41 19.04 14.95
N THR A 333 29.55 18.54 13.71
CA THR A 333 28.66 17.50 13.15
C THR A 333 29.38 16.36 12.43
N ALA A 334 30.62 16.55 11.98
CA ALA A 334 31.36 15.56 11.20
C ALA A 334 31.61 14.26 11.99
N GLY A 335 31.47 13.12 11.32
CA GLY A 335 31.64 11.78 11.91
C GLY A 335 30.49 11.31 12.79
N ARG A 336 29.41 12.09 12.91
CA ARG A 336 28.22 11.76 13.71
C ARG A 336 27.07 11.32 12.81
N SER A 337 26.28 10.37 13.27
CA SER A 337 25.05 9.90 12.59
C SER A 337 23.77 10.48 13.17
N SER A 338 23.85 11.16 14.31
CA SER A 338 22.72 11.82 14.96
C SER A 338 23.19 12.99 15.82
N LEU A 339 22.32 13.99 15.98
CA LEU A 339 22.51 15.16 16.84
C LEU A 339 21.40 15.20 17.90
N GLN A 340 21.73 15.58 19.14
CA GLN A 340 20.72 16.08 20.08
C GLN A 340 20.58 17.60 19.90
N LEU A 341 19.39 18.03 19.49
CA LEU A 341 19.04 19.42 19.26
C LEU A 341 18.22 19.94 20.45
N THR A 342 18.54 21.14 20.92
CA THR A 342 17.80 21.82 21.99
C THR A 342 17.51 23.25 21.58
N ASN A 343 16.23 23.64 21.58
CA ASN A 343 15.81 25.03 21.41
C ASN A 343 15.53 25.62 22.79
N THR A 344 16.26 26.66 23.20
CA THR A 344 16.08 27.31 24.50
C THR A 344 15.44 28.68 24.30
N PHE A 345 14.29 28.91 24.94
CA PHE A 345 13.56 30.17 24.81
C PHE A 345 14.38 31.36 25.34
N GLU A 346 14.41 32.45 24.58
CA GLU A 346 15.02 33.73 25.01
C GLU A 346 13.93 34.80 25.20
N SER A 347 13.12 35.05 24.16
CA SER A 347 12.06 36.07 24.20
C SER A 347 11.07 35.86 23.05
N SER A 348 9.86 36.40 23.18
CA SER A 348 8.82 36.43 22.13
C SER A 348 7.74 37.43 22.52
N SER A 349 6.91 37.87 21.58
CA SER A 349 5.68 38.57 21.92
C SER A 349 4.66 37.70 22.67
N LEU A 350 4.76 36.37 22.56
CA LEU A 350 3.93 35.41 23.31
C LEU A 350 4.74 34.18 23.73
N ASP A 351 5.11 33.34 22.77
CA ASP A 351 5.85 32.10 22.95
C ASP A 351 6.71 31.78 21.71
N PHE A 352 7.52 30.73 21.78
CA PHE A 352 8.26 30.18 20.64
C PHE A 352 7.51 28.95 20.12
N ASN A 353 7.10 28.98 18.86
CA ASN A 353 6.36 27.88 18.24
C ASN A 353 7.20 27.08 17.23
N GLU A 354 6.87 25.80 17.12
CA GLU A 354 7.53 24.81 16.29
C GLU A 354 6.53 23.78 15.77
N PHE A 355 6.65 23.44 14.49
CA PHE A 355 5.75 22.51 13.79
C PHE A 355 6.55 21.35 13.20
N SER A 356 7.59 21.67 12.43
CA SER A 356 8.51 20.66 11.91
C SER A 356 9.93 21.17 11.76
N TYR A 357 10.88 20.23 11.72
CA TYR A 357 12.28 20.48 11.47
C TYR A 357 12.80 19.62 10.32
N GLU A 358 13.10 20.25 9.19
CA GLU A 358 13.75 19.62 8.04
C GLU A 358 15.27 19.61 8.26
N VAL A 359 15.88 18.42 8.25
CA VAL A 359 17.30 18.23 8.58
C VAL A 359 18.05 17.80 7.34
N HIS A 360 19.01 18.62 6.92
CA HIS A 360 19.81 18.38 5.73
C HIS A 360 21.28 18.22 6.09
N SER A 361 21.92 17.19 5.57
CA SER A 361 23.38 17.05 5.59
C SER A 361 23.97 17.52 4.27
N LYS A 362 25.08 18.26 4.34
CA LYS A 362 25.83 18.64 3.13
C LYS A 362 26.76 17.51 2.74
N ILE A 363 26.58 16.91 1.57
CA ILE A 363 27.37 15.77 1.09
C ILE A 363 27.85 16.08 -0.31
N GLY A 364 29.17 16.11 -0.54
CA GLY A 364 29.74 16.47 -1.84
C GLY A 364 29.28 17.86 -2.31
N GLY A 365 29.17 18.81 -1.38
CA GLY A 365 28.66 20.15 -1.65
C GLY A 365 27.15 20.30 -1.85
N GLN A 366 26.36 19.23 -1.87
CA GLN A 366 24.90 19.26 -2.05
C GLN A 366 24.15 19.08 -0.72
N TRP A 367 23.05 19.80 -0.54
CA TRP A 367 22.14 19.59 0.59
C TRP A 367 21.24 18.38 0.31
N VAL A 368 21.36 17.35 1.15
CA VAL A 368 20.57 16.13 1.09
C VAL A 368 19.75 16.04 2.36
N ARG A 369 18.42 15.89 2.24
CA ARG A 369 17.57 15.67 3.41
C ARG A 369 17.96 14.34 4.07
N THR A 370 18.29 14.38 5.35
CA THR A 370 18.68 13.21 6.14
C THR A 370 17.66 12.85 7.20
N ASP A 371 16.86 13.81 7.64
CA ASP A 371 15.76 13.58 8.58
C ASP A 371 14.66 14.64 8.46
N LEU A 372 13.49 14.31 9.00
CA LEU A 372 12.38 15.23 9.21
C LEU A 372 11.77 14.90 10.57
N VAL A 373 11.79 15.87 11.47
CA VAL A 373 11.18 15.76 12.79
C VAL A 373 9.85 16.50 12.77
N ASP A 374 8.76 15.76 12.94
CA ASP A 374 7.40 16.30 12.96
C ASP A 374 6.93 16.46 14.40
N VAL A 375 6.41 17.63 14.77
CA VAL A 375 6.16 18.01 16.18
C VAL A 375 4.71 18.44 16.33
N GLY A 376 3.94 17.73 17.14
CA GLY A 376 2.56 18.09 17.38
C GLY A 376 1.70 16.98 17.96
N PRO A 377 0.48 17.31 18.45
CA PRO A 377 -0.46 16.35 19.01
C PRO A 377 -0.91 15.23 18.05
N ASN A 378 -0.79 15.42 16.73
CA ASN A 378 -1.08 14.43 15.69
C ASN A 378 0.17 13.68 15.22
N ARG A 379 1.34 14.02 15.79
CA ARG A 379 2.65 13.45 15.46
C ARG A 379 3.31 12.79 16.66
N VAL A 380 2.54 12.41 17.69
CA VAL A 380 3.05 11.82 18.94
C VAL A 380 3.92 10.58 18.71
N SER A 381 3.63 9.79 17.68
CA SER A 381 4.43 8.63 17.30
C SER A 381 5.79 9.04 16.72
N ASP A 382 5.83 10.10 15.91
CA ASP A 382 7.06 10.68 15.36
C ASP A 382 7.89 11.38 16.45
N GLU A 383 7.24 12.15 17.33
CA GLU A 383 7.83 12.73 18.53
C GLU A 383 8.52 11.67 19.40
N ALA A 384 7.87 10.51 19.59
CA ALA A 384 8.44 9.39 20.33
C ALA A 384 9.68 8.78 19.64
N VAL A 385 9.68 8.68 18.31
CA VAL A 385 10.85 8.23 17.52
C VAL A 385 12.05 9.16 17.71
N HIS A 386 11.81 10.47 17.68
CA HIS A 386 12.84 11.49 17.84
C HIS A 386 13.15 11.81 19.32
N GLY A 387 12.43 11.22 20.27
CA GLY A 387 12.58 11.48 21.70
C GLY A 387 12.30 12.94 22.07
N TYR A 388 11.35 13.57 21.37
CA TYR A 388 10.94 14.95 21.58
C TYR A 388 10.44 15.17 23.01
N ARG A 389 10.88 16.28 23.61
CA ARG A 389 10.48 16.73 24.95
C ARG A 389 10.35 18.24 24.95
N ILE A 390 9.37 18.74 25.68
CA ILE A 390 9.11 20.16 25.83
C ILE A 390 8.97 20.52 27.31
N THR A 391 9.50 21.69 27.69
CA THR A 391 9.32 22.30 29.02
C THR A 391 8.84 23.72 28.83
N GLY A 392 7.99 24.20 29.74
CA GLY A 392 7.37 25.53 29.60
C GLY A 392 6.34 25.59 28.47
N ALA A 393 5.71 24.47 28.12
CA ALA A 393 4.70 24.38 27.06
C ALA A 393 3.54 25.36 27.31
N THR A 394 3.17 26.11 26.28
CA THR A 394 2.11 27.13 26.30
C THR A 394 0.97 26.82 25.33
N TRP A 395 1.27 26.12 24.23
CA TRP A 395 0.30 25.79 23.19
C TRP A 395 0.62 24.47 22.49
N GLN A 396 -0.42 23.83 21.97
CA GLN A 396 -0.36 22.75 20.99
C GLN A 396 -1.65 22.78 20.16
N GLY A 397 -1.61 22.35 18.90
CA GLY A 397 -2.80 22.24 18.05
C GLY A 397 -2.49 22.35 16.57
N LEU A 398 -3.52 22.27 15.75
CA LEU A 398 -3.50 22.44 14.31
C LEU A 398 -3.47 23.93 13.95
N ARG A 399 -2.79 24.20 12.84
CA ARG A 399 -2.80 25.48 12.15
C ARG A 399 -2.99 25.24 10.66
N TRP A 400 -3.78 26.11 10.08
CA TRP A 400 -3.85 26.30 8.65
C TRP A 400 -3.35 27.70 8.33
N SER A 401 -2.40 27.81 7.43
CA SER A 401 -1.82 29.07 6.96
C SER A 401 -1.24 28.90 5.58
N ARG A 402 -0.88 30.02 4.95
CA ARG A 402 -0.31 30.03 3.60
C ARG A 402 1.11 30.57 3.59
N TYR A 403 2.00 29.95 2.82
CA TYR A 403 3.25 30.60 2.47
C TYR A 403 2.99 31.77 1.51
N PRO A 404 3.66 32.92 1.69
CA PRO A 404 3.63 33.99 0.70
C PRO A 404 4.14 33.48 -0.66
N ALA A 405 3.27 33.50 -1.67
CA ALA A 405 3.59 33.03 -3.01
C ALA A 405 2.91 33.91 -4.08
N ASP A 406 3.58 34.09 -5.22
CA ASP A 406 2.98 34.74 -6.39
C ASP A 406 1.97 33.77 -7.04
N PRO A 407 0.67 34.12 -7.15
CA PRO A 407 -0.34 33.28 -7.78
C PRO A 407 0.02 32.86 -9.22
N ALA A 408 0.72 33.71 -9.98
CA ALA A 408 1.15 33.38 -11.33
C ALA A 408 2.23 32.29 -11.32
N GLN A 409 3.12 32.30 -10.31
CA GLN A 409 4.15 31.28 -10.14
C GLN A 409 3.56 29.96 -9.64
N VAL A 410 2.55 29.99 -8.77
CA VAL A 410 1.78 28.81 -8.36
C VAL A 410 1.10 28.17 -9.57
N ALA A 411 0.35 28.97 -10.36
CA ALA A 411 -0.32 28.48 -11.56
C ALA A 411 0.66 27.91 -12.60
N ALA A 412 1.82 28.56 -12.80
CA ALA A 412 2.86 28.05 -13.69
C ALA A 412 3.48 26.74 -13.19
N SER A 413 3.67 26.61 -11.87
CA SER A 413 4.18 25.38 -11.23
C SER A 413 3.20 24.22 -11.42
N ASN A 414 1.90 24.46 -11.16
CA ASN A 414 0.85 23.46 -11.33
C ASN A 414 0.71 23.04 -12.81
N ALA A 415 0.83 23.98 -13.76
CA ALA A 415 0.84 23.67 -15.19
C ALA A 415 2.05 22.81 -15.60
N VAL A 416 3.24 23.05 -15.04
CA VAL A 416 4.41 22.20 -15.28
C VAL A 416 4.21 20.81 -14.67
N LEU A 417 3.72 20.68 -13.44
CA LEU A 417 3.55 19.37 -12.78
C LEU A 417 2.48 18.49 -13.44
N THR A 418 1.44 19.10 -13.98
CA THR A 418 0.37 18.41 -14.71
C THR A 418 0.74 18.09 -16.16
N GLY A 419 1.59 18.93 -16.80
CA GLY A 419 1.94 18.79 -18.21
C GLY A 419 3.34 18.24 -18.51
N LEU A 420 4.28 18.22 -17.56
CA LEU A 420 5.56 17.54 -17.75
C LEU A 420 5.36 16.05 -17.48
N ARG A 421 5.52 15.21 -18.51
CA ARG A 421 5.30 13.76 -18.41
C ARG A 421 6.61 12.99 -18.27
N LEU A 422 6.68 12.12 -17.27
CA LEU A 422 7.72 11.10 -17.14
C LEU A 422 7.32 9.90 -18.00
N ARG A 423 8.19 9.53 -18.94
CA ARG A 423 8.04 8.34 -19.77
C ARG A 423 9.22 7.41 -19.62
N ILE A 424 8.98 6.13 -19.36
CA ILE A 424 10.05 5.13 -19.28
C ILE A 424 9.75 3.99 -20.25
N THR A 425 10.74 3.71 -21.09
CA THR A 425 10.71 2.60 -22.05
C THR A 425 11.72 1.56 -21.63
N PHE A 426 11.28 0.34 -21.37
CA PHE A 426 12.13 -0.82 -21.08
C PHE A 426 12.13 -1.74 -22.30
N ASP A 427 13.31 -2.06 -22.83
CA ASP A 427 13.49 -3.03 -23.91
C ASP A 427 12.57 -2.82 -25.13
N GLY A 428 12.34 -1.53 -25.46
CA GLY A 428 11.50 -1.11 -26.59
C GLY A 428 10.00 -0.94 -26.28
N GLN A 429 9.56 -1.20 -25.05
CA GLN A 429 8.17 -1.04 -24.61
C GLN A 429 8.03 0.11 -23.60
N THR A 430 7.21 1.10 -23.91
CA THR A 430 6.87 2.19 -22.97
C THR A 430 5.79 1.72 -22.01
N THR A 431 6.14 1.51 -20.74
CA THR A 431 5.23 1.00 -19.70
C THR A 431 4.93 2.03 -18.61
N VAL A 432 5.66 3.16 -18.62
CA VAL A 432 5.44 4.30 -17.74
C VAL A 432 5.14 5.51 -18.61
N ASP A 433 3.98 6.12 -18.40
CA ASP A 433 3.64 7.43 -18.94
C ASP A 433 2.69 8.15 -17.98
N ALA A 434 3.21 9.07 -17.16
CA ALA A 434 2.44 9.81 -16.17
C ALA A 434 2.94 11.25 -16.02
N PRO A 435 2.07 12.23 -15.67
CA PRO A 435 2.50 13.55 -15.23
C PRO A 435 3.44 13.44 -14.02
N VAL A 436 4.45 14.32 -13.96
CA VAL A 436 5.43 14.34 -12.87
C VAL A 436 4.73 14.54 -11.52
N GLY A 437 3.76 15.46 -11.40
CA GLY A 437 3.05 15.67 -10.14
C GLY A 437 2.40 14.38 -9.64
N GLU A 438 1.53 13.77 -10.46
CA GLU A 438 0.80 12.56 -10.11
C GLU A 438 1.75 11.36 -9.85
N PHE A 439 2.78 11.13 -10.69
CA PHE A 439 3.71 10.01 -10.52
C PHE A 439 4.43 10.01 -9.16
N PHE A 440 4.75 11.20 -8.62
CA PHE A 440 5.38 11.34 -7.31
C PHE A 440 4.36 11.57 -6.17
N GLY A 441 3.06 11.39 -6.45
CA GLY A 441 1.99 11.45 -5.47
C GLY A 441 1.60 12.85 -5.04
N SER A 442 1.61 13.83 -5.95
CA SER A 442 1.03 15.16 -5.70
C SER A 442 0.50 15.80 -6.99
N GLY A 443 -0.75 15.50 -7.35
CA GLY A 443 -1.39 16.02 -8.56
C GLY A 443 -2.06 17.40 -8.43
N LEU A 444 -2.03 18.01 -7.23
CA LEU A 444 -2.55 19.36 -6.97
C LEU A 444 -1.46 20.44 -7.03
N GLY A 445 -0.23 20.10 -6.69
CA GLY A 445 0.89 21.04 -6.68
C GLY A 445 2.17 20.35 -6.18
N LYS A 446 3.19 21.12 -5.79
CA LYS A 446 4.38 20.56 -5.13
C LYS A 446 4.15 20.49 -3.62
N TYR A 447 3.45 19.47 -3.16
CA TYR A 447 3.27 19.18 -1.72
C TYR A 447 4.19 18.05 -1.26
N ALA A 448 4.39 17.94 0.05
CA ALA A 448 5.30 16.97 0.65
C ALA A 448 4.71 15.54 0.61
N SER A 449 4.86 14.86 -0.53
CA SER A 449 4.61 13.43 -0.63
C SER A 449 5.73 12.66 0.10
N ARG A 450 5.35 11.79 1.05
CA ARG A 450 6.28 11.03 1.90
C ARG A 450 5.88 9.57 1.93
N THR A 451 6.29 8.80 0.93
CA THR A 451 5.94 7.36 0.84
C THR A 451 7.17 6.48 0.99
N LEU A 452 6.96 5.16 1.05
CA LEU A 452 8.07 4.21 1.08
C LEU A 452 8.91 4.23 -0.22
N PHE A 453 8.29 4.50 -1.38
CA PHE A 453 8.94 4.34 -2.70
C PHE A 453 9.02 5.60 -3.54
N HIS A 454 8.50 6.72 -3.06
CA HIS A 454 8.71 8.02 -3.68
C HIS A 454 8.50 9.15 -2.69
N SER A 455 9.04 10.32 -3.02
CA SER A 455 8.89 11.52 -2.22
C SER A 455 9.00 12.80 -3.03
N ILE A 456 8.49 13.88 -2.44
CA ILE A 456 8.69 15.26 -2.89
C ILE A 456 9.25 16.06 -1.72
N ASP A 457 10.47 16.57 -1.89
CA ASP A 457 11.07 17.55 -1.00
C ASP A 457 10.62 18.97 -1.40
N THR A 458 9.89 19.63 -0.51
CA THR A 458 9.30 20.95 -0.73
C THR A 458 10.25 22.11 -0.40
N THR A 459 11.45 21.83 0.12
CA THR A 459 12.46 22.87 0.32
C THR A 459 12.96 23.43 -1.02
N GLU A 460 13.70 24.55 -0.95
CA GLU A 460 14.25 25.21 -2.14
C GLU A 460 15.08 24.23 -2.99
N ASN A 461 14.71 24.11 -4.27
CA ASN A 461 15.28 23.15 -5.22
C ASN A 461 15.17 21.67 -4.79
N GLY A 462 14.32 21.34 -3.83
CA GLY A 462 14.07 19.98 -3.35
C GLY A 462 13.64 19.03 -4.46
N ALA A 463 14.10 17.77 -4.38
CA ALA A 463 13.93 16.76 -5.41
C ALA A 463 12.59 16.02 -5.32
N PHE A 464 12.12 15.59 -6.49
CA PHE A 464 11.16 14.51 -6.65
C PHE A 464 11.97 13.22 -6.79
N THR A 465 11.81 12.28 -5.87
CA THR A 465 12.64 11.07 -5.84
C THR A 465 11.76 9.83 -5.87
N SER A 466 12.16 8.81 -6.64
CA SER A 466 11.50 7.51 -6.71
C SER A 466 12.53 6.41 -6.50
N TRP A 467 12.20 5.47 -5.63
CA TRP A 467 12.99 4.29 -5.28
C TRP A 467 12.36 2.99 -5.77
N TRP A 468 11.35 3.05 -6.64
CA TRP A 468 10.78 1.83 -7.25
C TRP A 468 11.88 1.07 -8.02
N PRO A 469 12.09 -0.23 -7.77
CA PRO A 469 13.04 -1.02 -8.56
C PRO A 469 12.48 -1.29 -9.96
N MET A 470 13.09 -0.75 -11.01
CA MET A 470 12.59 -0.88 -12.38
C MET A 470 13.56 -1.70 -13.25
N PRO A 471 13.43 -3.04 -13.29
CA PRO A 471 14.37 -3.90 -14.01
C PRO A 471 14.15 -3.87 -15.54
N TYR A 472 15.22 -4.11 -16.28
CA TYR A 472 15.24 -4.25 -17.73
C TYR A 472 16.35 -5.21 -18.18
N GLN A 473 16.16 -5.87 -19.33
CA GLN A 473 17.04 -6.92 -19.84
C GLN A 473 18.20 -6.38 -20.67
N GLN A 474 17.97 -5.38 -21.51
CA GLN A 474 18.97 -4.85 -22.44
C GLN A 474 19.21 -3.36 -22.23
N ASN A 475 18.15 -2.56 -22.33
CA ASN A 475 18.23 -1.10 -22.23
C ASN A 475 16.93 -0.51 -21.65
N ALA A 476 17.06 0.62 -20.96
CA ALA A 476 15.95 1.49 -20.62
C ALA A 476 16.16 2.89 -21.19
N THR A 477 15.10 3.67 -21.34
CA THR A 477 15.18 5.10 -21.66
C THR A 477 14.20 5.86 -20.80
N VAL A 478 14.72 6.78 -19.98
CA VAL A 478 13.92 7.71 -19.18
C VAL A 478 13.78 9.00 -19.98
N SER A 479 12.55 9.43 -20.26
CA SER A 479 12.27 10.63 -21.03
C SER A 479 11.37 11.58 -20.27
N LEU A 480 11.58 12.87 -20.46
CA LEU A 480 10.67 13.92 -20.03
C LEU A 480 10.08 14.58 -21.27
N VAL A 481 8.76 14.67 -21.33
CA VAL A 481 8.02 15.29 -22.43
C VAL A 481 7.20 16.44 -21.86
N ASN A 482 7.50 17.67 -22.30
CA ASN A 482 6.76 18.84 -21.85
C ASN A 482 5.50 19.02 -22.69
N THR A 483 4.37 18.49 -22.22
CA THR A 483 3.05 18.72 -22.83
C THR A 483 2.31 19.91 -22.19
N SER A 484 2.95 20.63 -21.27
CA SER A 484 2.40 21.87 -20.71
C SER A 484 2.54 23.04 -21.70
N GLY A 485 1.78 24.11 -21.44
CA GLY A 485 1.97 25.39 -22.13
C GLY A 485 3.13 26.24 -21.57
N VAL A 486 3.84 25.76 -20.55
CA VAL A 486 4.87 26.50 -19.80
C VAL A 486 6.25 25.91 -20.10
N PRO A 487 7.26 26.71 -20.48
CA PRO A 487 8.62 26.20 -20.66
C PRO A 487 9.25 25.74 -19.34
N VAL A 488 9.92 24.60 -19.34
CA VAL A 488 10.87 24.23 -18.29
C VAL A 488 12.21 24.88 -18.60
N THR A 489 12.57 25.89 -17.83
CA THR A 489 13.76 26.73 -18.01
C THR A 489 15.04 26.07 -17.50
N ALA A 490 14.94 25.25 -16.46
CA ALA A 490 16.04 24.47 -15.92
C ALA A 490 15.49 23.26 -15.17
N GLY A 491 16.20 22.14 -15.26
CA GLY A 491 15.97 20.97 -14.43
C GLY A 491 17.15 20.01 -14.51
N THR A 492 17.20 19.07 -13.57
CA THR A 492 18.16 17.97 -13.56
C THR A 492 17.42 16.66 -13.39
N LEU A 493 17.70 15.70 -14.27
CA LEU A 493 17.24 14.33 -14.14
C LEU A 493 18.45 13.43 -13.84
N SER A 494 18.33 12.63 -12.80
CA SER A 494 19.32 11.67 -12.36
C SER A 494 18.71 10.27 -12.32
N ALA A 495 19.43 9.28 -12.83
CA ALA A 495 19.04 7.88 -12.74
C ALA A 495 20.20 7.04 -12.20
N THR A 496 19.95 6.31 -11.12
CA THR A 496 20.89 5.34 -10.55
C THR A 496 20.47 3.94 -10.94
N THR A 497 21.38 3.17 -11.55
CA THR A 497 21.12 1.80 -11.99
C THR A 497 22.08 0.80 -11.37
N ALA A 498 21.59 -0.40 -11.04
CA ALA A 498 22.43 -1.51 -10.58
C ALA A 498 22.21 -2.77 -11.43
N PRO A 499 23.15 -3.74 -11.42
CA PRO A 499 22.92 -5.06 -12.03
C PRO A 499 21.67 -5.73 -11.45
N SER A 500 20.85 -6.32 -12.32
CA SER A 500 19.62 -7.04 -11.94
C SER A 500 19.29 -8.10 -13.00
N THR A 501 18.27 -8.93 -12.73
CA THR A 501 17.80 -9.99 -13.64
C THR A 501 16.31 -9.80 -13.94
N MET A 502 15.91 -10.06 -15.19
CA MET A 502 14.50 -10.14 -15.56
C MET A 502 13.89 -11.53 -15.35
N GLU A 503 14.67 -12.53 -14.95
CA GLU A 503 14.16 -13.88 -14.65
C GLU A 503 13.09 -13.82 -13.55
N GLY A 504 11.90 -14.34 -13.85
CA GLY A 504 10.73 -14.27 -12.95
C GLY A 504 10.16 -12.87 -12.67
N ALA A 505 10.78 -11.80 -13.19
CA ALA A 505 10.40 -10.42 -12.92
C ALA A 505 9.44 -9.86 -13.98
N GLY A 506 8.52 -8.99 -13.56
CA GLY A 506 7.74 -8.11 -14.44
C GLY A 506 8.45 -6.78 -14.72
N TYR A 507 8.12 -6.13 -15.82
CA TYR A 507 8.52 -4.74 -16.05
C TYR A 507 7.75 -3.83 -15.11
N PHE A 508 8.36 -2.74 -14.67
CA PHE A 508 7.64 -1.72 -13.90
C PHE A 508 6.67 -0.96 -14.82
N HIS A 509 5.45 -0.75 -14.35
CA HIS A 509 4.42 0.04 -15.00
C HIS A 509 3.96 1.17 -14.09
N ALA A 510 3.64 2.30 -14.72
CA ALA A 510 2.87 3.37 -14.12
C ALA A 510 1.79 3.78 -15.13
N THR A 511 0.57 3.31 -14.88
CA THR A 511 -0.59 3.54 -15.76
C THR A 511 -1.37 4.72 -15.22
N GLN A 512 -1.47 5.80 -16.00
CA GLN A 512 -2.18 7.01 -15.60
C GLN A 512 -3.42 7.25 -16.44
N HIS A 513 -4.50 7.70 -15.79
CA HIS A 513 -5.69 8.23 -16.43
C HIS A 513 -6.26 9.39 -15.59
N SER A 514 -7.07 10.25 -16.23
CA SER A 514 -7.65 11.44 -15.60
C SER A 514 -8.87 11.90 -16.38
N GLY A 515 -9.88 12.43 -15.69
CA GLY A 515 -11.15 12.77 -16.31
C GLY A 515 -12.23 13.07 -15.28
N ASP A 516 -13.39 13.48 -15.78
CA ASP A 516 -14.59 13.56 -14.96
C ASP A 516 -15.07 12.15 -14.63
N ALA A 517 -15.45 11.94 -13.37
CA ALA A 517 -16.08 10.70 -12.95
C ALA A 517 -17.52 10.67 -13.47
N GLU A 518 -17.95 9.52 -13.99
CA GLU A 518 -19.25 9.35 -14.63
C GLU A 518 -20.23 8.74 -13.63
N THR A 519 -21.37 9.40 -13.39
CA THR A 519 -22.39 8.91 -12.44
C THR A 519 -22.79 7.46 -12.73
N GLY A 520 -22.72 6.60 -11.72
CA GLY A 520 -23.01 5.16 -11.81
C GLY A 520 -21.92 4.34 -12.49
N GLN A 521 -20.70 4.87 -12.61
CA GLN A 521 -19.52 4.15 -13.09
C GLN A 521 -18.34 4.36 -12.15
N ASP A 522 -17.88 3.28 -11.55
CA ASP A 522 -16.71 3.30 -10.69
C ASP A 522 -15.48 3.84 -11.45
N TRP A 523 -14.65 4.59 -10.74
CA TRP A 523 -13.40 5.10 -11.26
C TRP A 523 -12.36 3.98 -11.38
N ASN A 524 -11.99 3.63 -12.61
CA ASN A 524 -11.08 2.53 -12.89
C ASN A 524 -9.60 2.90 -12.69
N PHE A 525 -8.95 2.48 -11.61
CA PHE A 525 -7.51 2.68 -11.43
C PHE A 525 -6.67 1.91 -12.46
N LEU A 526 -7.05 0.67 -12.75
CA LEU A 526 -6.34 -0.19 -13.69
C LEU A 526 -7.24 -1.32 -14.20
N THR A 527 -7.39 -1.40 -15.53
CA THR A 527 -7.76 -2.63 -16.22
C THR A 527 -6.64 -3.07 -17.15
N THR A 528 -6.11 -4.27 -16.93
CA THR A 528 -5.04 -4.83 -17.77
C THR A 528 -5.14 -6.35 -17.89
N GLN A 529 -4.56 -6.88 -18.96
CA GLN A 529 -4.45 -8.32 -19.25
C GLN A 529 -3.01 -8.79 -19.04
N GLY A 530 -2.82 -10.11 -18.96
CA GLY A 530 -1.51 -10.75 -18.75
C GLY A 530 -1.31 -11.12 -17.28
N ARG A 531 -0.05 -11.18 -16.83
CA ARG A 531 0.26 -11.50 -15.43
C ARG A 531 1.03 -10.37 -14.76
N GLY A 532 0.85 -10.22 -13.46
CA GLY A 532 1.46 -9.11 -12.75
C GLY A 532 1.20 -9.10 -11.27
N VAL A 533 1.61 -7.99 -10.66
CA VAL A 533 1.36 -7.66 -9.26
C VAL A 533 1.06 -6.17 -9.13
N PHE A 534 -0.12 -5.83 -8.60
CA PHE A 534 -0.52 -4.46 -8.28
C PHE A 534 0.05 -4.03 -6.92
N TYR A 535 0.73 -2.88 -6.87
CA TYR A 535 1.45 -2.41 -5.68
C TYR A 535 0.99 -1.07 -5.12
N GLY A 536 0.14 -0.33 -5.82
CA GLY A 536 -0.38 0.92 -5.27
C GLY A 536 -0.92 1.89 -6.29
N VAL A 537 -1.43 3.01 -5.78
CA VAL A 537 -2.00 4.10 -6.57
C VAL A 537 -1.78 5.43 -5.86
N THR A 538 -1.58 6.49 -6.63
CA THR A 538 -1.83 7.88 -6.19
C THR A 538 -3.10 8.37 -6.86
N THR A 539 -3.88 9.17 -6.14
CA THR A 539 -5.16 9.68 -6.63
C THR A 539 -5.33 11.14 -6.26
N THR A 540 -5.65 11.97 -7.24
CA THR A 540 -6.09 13.35 -7.09
C THR A 540 -7.59 13.43 -7.34
N MET A 541 -8.32 13.96 -6.37
CA MET A 541 -9.78 14.05 -6.37
C MET A 541 -10.17 15.52 -6.29
N ARG A 542 -10.97 16.01 -7.24
CA ARG A 542 -11.49 17.38 -7.25
C ARG A 542 -13.01 17.32 -7.18
N GLY A 543 -13.55 17.53 -5.99
CA GLY A 543 -14.99 17.51 -5.74
C GLY A 543 -15.71 18.66 -6.45
N LYS A 544 -16.90 18.39 -6.98
CA LYS A 544 -17.74 19.39 -7.65
C LYS A 544 -18.93 19.86 -6.81
N VAL A 545 -19.05 19.37 -5.57
CA VAL A 545 -20.09 19.78 -4.62
C VAL A 545 -19.67 21.09 -3.93
N PRO A 546 -20.45 22.18 -4.07
CA PRO A 546 -20.13 23.45 -3.42
C PRO A 546 -20.29 23.38 -1.89
N PRO A 547 -19.45 24.10 -1.11
CA PRO A 547 -19.69 24.30 0.31
C PRO A 547 -21.07 24.91 0.58
N GLY A 548 -21.76 24.42 1.62
CA GLY A 548 -23.09 24.88 2.02
C GLY A 548 -24.25 24.29 1.20
N SER A 549 -24.00 23.28 0.37
CA SER A 549 -25.05 22.47 -0.26
C SER A 549 -25.69 21.49 0.75
N ASP A 550 -26.81 20.87 0.35
CA ASP A 550 -27.47 19.82 1.17
C ASP A 550 -26.65 18.51 1.20
N VAL A 551 -25.70 18.34 0.27
CA VAL A 551 -24.75 17.23 0.22
C VAL A 551 -23.41 17.69 0.79
N HIS A 552 -22.75 16.83 1.56
CA HIS A 552 -21.44 17.15 2.12
C HIS A 552 -20.40 17.34 1.00
N PRO A 553 -19.56 18.39 1.01
CA PRO A 553 -18.61 18.65 -0.09
C PRO A 553 -17.62 17.53 -0.38
N MET A 554 -17.36 16.67 0.61
CA MET A 554 -16.48 15.51 0.53
C MET A 554 -17.22 14.17 0.39
N SER A 555 -18.53 14.15 0.14
CA SER A 555 -19.27 12.88 -0.07
C SER A 555 -18.74 12.04 -1.23
N PHE A 556 -17.88 12.56 -2.11
CA PHE A 556 -17.17 11.77 -3.12
C PHE A 556 -16.19 10.75 -2.49
N LEU A 557 -15.94 10.84 -1.19
CA LEU A 557 -15.11 9.92 -0.44
C LEU A 557 -15.86 8.69 0.09
N GLU A 558 -17.19 8.63 0.01
CA GLU A 558 -17.94 7.46 0.51
C GLU A 558 -17.82 6.21 -0.38
N GLY A 559 -17.05 6.27 -1.47
CA GLY A 559 -17.03 5.19 -2.46
C GLY A 559 -16.11 4.02 -2.09
N ASP A 560 -16.61 2.79 -2.26
CA ASP A 560 -15.88 1.55 -2.00
C ASP A 560 -14.86 1.22 -3.09
N GLU A 561 -13.69 0.74 -2.70
CA GLU A 561 -12.74 0.13 -3.64
C GLU A 561 -13.07 -1.35 -3.91
N ARG A 562 -12.91 -1.79 -5.16
CA ARG A 562 -13.26 -3.16 -5.59
C ARG A 562 -12.24 -3.72 -6.57
N MET A 563 -11.61 -4.85 -6.22
CA MET A 563 -10.59 -5.47 -7.06
C MET A 563 -10.98 -6.88 -7.56
N TYR A 564 -10.85 -7.08 -8.87
CA TYR A 564 -11.23 -8.28 -9.61
C TYR A 564 -10.02 -8.89 -10.32
N PRO A 565 -9.18 -9.68 -9.60
CA PRO A 565 -8.11 -10.42 -10.24
C PRO A 565 -8.68 -11.57 -11.09
N ASP A 566 -7.98 -11.87 -12.17
CA ASP A 566 -8.17 -13.04 -13.02
C ASP A 566 -9.54 -13.16 -13.73
N GLY A 567 -10.24 -12.03 -13.89
CA GLY A 567 -11.55 -11.95 -14.55
C GLY A 567 -12.71 -12.47 -13.71
N SER A 568 -12.53 -12.57 -12.38
CA SER A 568 -13.58 -12.92 -11.43
C SER A 568 -14.72 -11.91 -11.47
N ALA A 569 -15.97 -12.38 -11.43
CA ALA A 569 -17.15 -11.54 -11.29
C ALA A 569 -17.40 -11.07 -9.85
N SER A 570 -16.77 -11.72 -8.86
CA SER A 570 -16.79 -11.30 -7.45
C SER A 570 -15.47 -10.66 -7.05
N PRO A 571 -15.48 -9.58 -6.24
CA PRO A 571 -14.28 -8.91 -5.81
C PRO A 571 -13.46 -9.77 -4.84
N ALA A 572 -12.13 -9.76 -5.00
CA ALA A 572 -11.20 -10.30 -4.01
C ALA A 572 -10.94 -9.32 -2.86
N MET A 573 -11.12 -8.02 -3.12
CA MET A 573 -11.12 -6.92 -2.14
C MET A 573 -12.38 -6.09 -2.36
N HIS A 574 -13.11 -5.81 -1.28
CA HIS A 574 -14.29 -4.96 -1.27
C HIS A 574 -14.19 -4.03 -0.06
N GLY A 575 -14.08 -2.73 -0.35
CA GLY A 575 -13.88 -1.64 0.59
C GLY A 575 -15.07 -1.29 1.46
N THR A 576 -14.98 -0.10 2.05
CA THR A 576 -16.03 0.53 2.87
C THR A 576 -16.08 2.06 2.71
N GLY A 577 -15.24 2.62 1.85
CA GLY A 577 -15.05 4.06 1.69
C GLY A 577 -13.68 4.43 1.13
N THR A 578 -13.59 5.59 0.48
CA THR A 578 -12.37 6.07 -0.16
C THR A 578 -11.33 6.49 0.88
N GLU A 579 -11.70 7.22 1.93
CA GLU A 579 -10.75 7.53 3.01
C GLU A 579 -10.28 6.27 3.74
N ASP A 580 -11.15 5.25 3.83
CA ASP A 580 -10.86 3.96 4.46
C ASP A 580 -9.80 3.19 3.66
N PHE A 581 -9.91 3.19 2.32
CA PHE A 581 -8.89 2.62 1.43
C PHE A 581 -7.51 3.27 1.61
N TYR A 582 -7.49 4.59 1.85
CA TYR A 582 -6.27 5.33 2.19
C TYR A 582 -5.87 5.17 3.66
N GLU A 583 -6.55 4.32 4.44
CA GLU A 583 -6.32 4.01 5.85
C GLU A 583 -6.59 5.14 6.84
N SER A 584 -7.45 6.06 6.43
CA SER A 584 -7.93 7.14 7.26
C SER A 584 -9.32 6.80 7.80
N GLY A 585 -10.13 7.80 8.09
CA GLY A 585 -11.56 7.64 8.41
C GLY A 585 -12.21 9.01 8.59
N TRP A 586 -13.54 9.08 8.51
CA TRP A 586 -14.29 10.31 8.77
C TRP A 586 -13.82 11.48 7.90
N TYR A 587 -13.65 11.28 6.58
CA TYR A 587 -13.12 12.30 5.67
C TYR A 587 -11.75 12.89 6.05
N PHE A 588 -10.81 12.05 6.52
CA PHE A 588 -9.47 12.47 6.94
C PHE A 588 -9.49 13.47 8.10
N GLN A 589 -10.30 13.18 9.13
CA GLN A 589 -10.56 14.11 10.22
C GLN A 589 -9.52 14.07 11.34
N ASP A 590 -9.04 15.26 11.72
CA ASP A 590 -8.44 15.50 13.02
C ASP A 590 -9.53 15.80 14.06
N ALA A 591 -9.95 14.75 14.76
CA ALA A 591 -10.94 14.84 15.82
C ALA A 591 -10.40 15.45 17.12
N ARG A 592 -9.09 15.70 17.25
CA ARG A 592 -8.49 16.32 18.43
C ARG A 592 -8.55 17.84 18.38
N ASP A 593 -8.45 18.42 17.19
CA ASP A 593 -8.54 19.86 16.99
C ASP A 593 -9.79 20.27 16.22
N GLY A 594 -10.90 20.40 16.94
CA GLY A 594 -12.13 20.98 16.39
C GLY A 594 -12.83 20.13 15.33
N ALA A 595 -12.44 18.86 15.14
CA ALA A 595 -13.00 17.95 14.13
C ALA A 595 -12.81 18.48 12.70
N VAL A 596 -11.61 19.00 12.41
CA VAL A 596 -11.26 19.50 11.08
C VAL A 596 -11.05 18.32 10.14
N GLU A 597 -11.70 18.34 8.99
CA GLU A 597 -11.63 17.31 7.96
C GLU A 597 -10.60 17.66 6.87
N GLY A 598 -10.17 16.65 6.10
CA GLY A 598 -9.21 16.82 5.02
C GLY A 598 -7.80 17.20 5.53
N VAL A 599 -7.40 16.71 6.71
CA VAL A 599 -6.09 17.03 7.30
C VAL A 599 -5.01 16.08 6.75
N PRO A 600 -3.94 16.58 6.13
CA PRO A 600 -2.86 15.75 5.61
C PRO A 600 -2.11 14.93 6.67
N TYR A 601 -1.74 13.70 6.32
CA TYR A 601 -0.88 12.82 7.12
C TYR A 601 -0.05 11.93 6.20
N ALA A 602 1.00 11.34 6.76
CA ALA A 602 1.88 10.45 6.01
C ALA A 602 2.26 9.21 6.81
N MET A 603 2.10 8.05 6.17
CA MET A 603 2.66 6.76 6.57
C MET A 603 3.50 6.20 5.42
N PRO A 604 4.38 5.21 5.66
CA PRO A 604 5.12 4.55 4.57
C PRO A 604 4.22 4.03 3.45
N GLN A 605 2.99 3.58 3.77
CA GLN A 605 2.10 2.88 2.85
C GLN A 605 0.79 3.62 2.52
N ALA A 606 0.47 4.72 3.20
CA ALA A 606 -0.75 5.47 2.93
C ALA A 606 -0.64 6.92 3.42
N GLY A 607 -1.44 7.83 2.85
CA GLY A 607 -1.46 9.22 3.31
C GLY A 607 -2.36 10.11 2.47
N LEU A 608 -2.76 11.23 3.08
CA LEU A 608 -3.31 12.40 2.39
C LEU A 608 -2.20 13.44 2.28
N VAL A 609 -1.84 13.82 1.06
CA VAL A 609 -0.69 14.68 0.76
C VAL A 609 -1.06 16.16 0.79
N SER A 610 -2.24 16.51 0.30
CA SER A 610 -2.67 17.90 0.20
C SER A 610 -4.18 18.06 0.17
N HIS A 611 -4.63 19.19 0.70
CA HIS A 611 -6.00 19.67 0.69
C HIS A 611 -5.99 21.13 0.22
N GLU A 612 -6.72 21.41 -0.86
CA GLU A 612 -6.98 22.76 -1.37
C GLU A 612 -8.48 23.07 -1.31
N THR A 613 -8.83 24.30 -0.93
CA THR A 613 -10.22 24.78 -0.95
C THR A 613 -10.35 26.09 -1.73
N GLY A 614 -11.08 26.08 -2.86
CA GLY A 614 -11.45 27.28 -3.63
C GLY A 614 -10.29 28.14 -4.14
N ALA A 615 -9.09 27.57 -4.26
CA ALA A 615 -7.87 28.26 -4.67
C ALA A 615 -6.95 27.33 -5.48
N ASP A 616 -5.90 27.90 -6.10
CA ASP A 616 -4.76 27.19 -6.72
C ASP A 616 -5.08 26.14 -7.81
N GLY A 617 -6.29 26.23 -8.40
CA GLY A 617 -6.77 25.28 -9.41
C GLY A 617 -7.86 24.35 -8.88
N CYS A 618 -8.16 24.42 -7.59
CA CYS A 618 -9.31 23.82 -6.96
C CYS A 618 -10.53 24.77 -6.95
N GLN A 619 -11.70 24.25 -7.35
CA GLN A 619 -12.95 25.01 -7.33
C GLN A 619 -13.64 24.95 -5.97
N TYR A 620 -13.77 23.76 -5.40
CA TYR A 620 -14.39 23.52 -4.09
C TYR A 620 -13.40 22.82 -3.19
N VAL A 621 -13.56 21.52 -2.92
CA VAL A 621 -12.61 20.74 -2.11
C VAL A 621 -11.84 19.81 -3.03
N CYS A 622 -10.51 19.85 -2.94
CA CYS A 622 -9.63 18.98 -3.70
C CYS A 622 -8.62 18.31 -2.79
N LEU A 623 -8.46 17.01 -2.97
CA LEU A 623 -7.64 16.14 -2.14
C LEU A 623 -6.67 15.37 -3.04
N ASN A 624 -5.48 15.06 -2.50
CA ASN A 624 -4.56 14.13 -3.13
C ASN A 624 -4.07 13.12 -2.10
N ALA A 625 -4.20 11.83 -2.42
CA ALA A 625 -3.87 10.73 -1.53
C ALA A 625 -3.03 9.66 -2.23
N TYR A 626 -2.39 8.79 -1.46
CA TYR A 626 -1.66 7.63 -1.98
C TYR A 626 -1.89 6.40 -1.12
N ARG A 627 -1.81 5.23 -1.77
CA ARG A 627 -1.88 3.91 -1.16
C ARG A 627 -0.86 2.98 -1.80
N LEU A 628 0.05 2.42 -1.01
CA LEU A 628 1.03 1.40 -1.41
C LEU A 628 0.74 0.09 -0.70
N LEU A 629 0.41 -0.95 -1.46
CA LEU A 629 0.03 -2.27 -0.95
C LEU A 629 1.27 -3.16 -0.83
N MET A 630 2.05 -3.08 0.24
CA MET A 630 3.32 -3.80 0.32
C MET A 630 3.18 -5.28 0.65
N ALA A 631 2.58 -5.58 1.80
CA ALA A 631 2.26 -6.96 2.17
C ALA A 631 0.97 -7.44 1.49
N ASP A 632 0.08 -6.51 1.19
CA ASP A 632 -1.26 -6.67 0.63
C ASP A 632 -1.32 -6.48 -0.90
N ALA A 633 -0.18 -6.38 -1.59
CA ALA A 633 -0.14 -6.29 -3.05
C ALA A 633 -0.85 -7.49 -3.71
N VAL A 634 -1.57 -7.25 -4.79
CA VAL A 634 -2.43 -8.27 -5.42
C VAL A 634 -1.79 -8.82 -6.69
N PRO A 635 -1.42 -10.11 -6.73
CA PRO A 635 -1.01 -10.76 -7.96
C PRO A 635 -2.20 -11.14 -8.82
N PHE A 636 -1.96 -11.17 -10.13
CA PHE A 636 -2.90 -11.67 -11.12
C PHE A 636 -2.15 -12.49 -12.17
N GLY A 637 -2.80 -13.53 -12.67
CA GLY A 637 -2.27 -14.46 -13.64
C GLY A 637 -2.80 -14.28 -15.07
N ASN A 638 -3.98 -13.71 -15.28
CA ASN A 638 -4.50 -13.43 -16.64
C ASN A 638 -5.03 -12.00 -16.85
N GLY A 639 -5.26 -11.24 -15.77
CA GLY A 639 -5.63 -9.83 -15.82
C GLY A 639 -6.11 -9.32 -14.46
N VAL A 640 -6.30 -8.02 -14.34
CA VAL A 640 -6.91 -7.38 -13.16
C VAL A 640 -7.75 -6.21 -13.59
N GLU A 641 -8.86 -6.00 -12.90
CA GLU A 641 -9.65 -4.77 -12.87
C GLU A 641 -9.67 -4.27 -11.42
N PHE A 642 -9.30 -3.01 -11.20
CA PHE A 642 -9.35 -2.39 -9.89
C PHE A 642 -10.02 -1.03 -10.02
N ASP A 643 -11.15 -0.89 -9.33
CA ASP A 643 -12.03 0.26 -9.38
C ASP A 643 -12.24 0.84 -7.98
N ILE A 644 -12.72 2.09 -7.93
CA ILE A 644 -13.23 2.73 -6.72
C ILE A 644 -14.46 3.55 -7.05
N GLU A 645 -15.50 3.46 -6.23
CA GLU A 645 -16.64 4.36 -6.39
C GLU A 645 -16.26 5.81 -6.05
N HIS A 646 -17.06 6.76 -6.53
CA HIS A 646 -16.89 8.19 -6.21
C HIS A 646 -18.11 8.72 -5.46
N GLY A 647 -18.15 8.39 -4.16
CA GLY A 647 -19.32 8.47 -3.29
C GLY A 647 -20.25 7.28 -3.46
N ASP A 648 -21.24 7.15 -2.58
CA ASP A 648 -22.24 6.06 -2.58
C ASP A 648 -22.75 5.76 -4.01
N GLN A 649 -22.55 4.52 -4.45
CA GLN A 649 -22.92 4.01 -5.78
C GLN A 649 -22.41 4.87 -6.95
N SER A 650 -21.21 5.46 -6.81
CA SER A 650 -20.62 6.36 -7.81
C SER A 650 -21.55 7.53 -8.17
N SER A 651 -22.22 8.12 -7.18
CA SER A 651 -23.25 9.15 -7.41
C SER A 651 -22.74 10.60 -7.32
N VAL A 652 -21.58 10.85 -6.72
CA VAL A 652 -21.13 12.21 -6.39
C VAL A 652 -20.22 12.78 -7.49
N PRO A 653 -20.52 13.96 -8.06
CA PRO A 653 -19.72 14.49 -9.15
C PRO A 653 -18.33 14.93 -8.69
N ALA A 654 -17.31 14.40 -9.36
CA ALA A 654 -15.92 14.75 -9.13
C ALA A 654 -15.09 14.67 -10.43
N ASN A 655 -13.88 15.20 -10.40
CA ASN A 655 -12.85 14.96 -11.41
C ASN A 655 -11.69 14.22 -10.75
N TYR A 656 -11.37 13.04 -11.24
CA TYR A 656 -10.33 12.18 -10.69
C TYR A 656 -9.13 12.09 -11.64
N SER A 657 -7.96 11.86 -11.07
CA SER A 657 -6.73 11.52 -11.77
C SER A 657 -5.98 10.52 -10.90
N SER A 658 -5.46 9.45 -11.48
CA SER A 658 -4.71 8.45 -10.73
C SER A 658 -3.58 7.84 -11.52
N THR A 659 -2.53 7.42 -10.81
CA THR A 659 -1.41 6.65 -11.36
C THR A 659 -1.27 5.34 -10.59
N ALA A 660 -1.58 4.22 -11.25
CA ALA A 660 -1.41 2.88 -10.71
C ALA A 660 0.04 2.38 -10.91
N TYR A 661 0.65 1.84 -9.86
CA TYR A 661 2.00 1.24 -9.87
C TYR A 661 1.91 -0.27 -9.77
N TRP A 662 2.49 -0.97 -10.75
CA TRP A 662 2.43 -2.42 -10.83
C TRP A 662 3.61 -3.01 -11.61
N TYR A 663 3.82 -4.32 -11.48
CA TYR A 663 4.77 -5.06 -12.32
C TYR A 663 4.04 -6.03 -13.22
N GLY A 664 4.43 -6.13 -14.49
CA GLY A 664 3.64 -6.80 -15.50
C GLY A 664 4.42 -7.54 -16.57
N ARG A 665 3.79 -8.57 -17.13
CA ARG A 665 4.12 -9.17 -18.43
C ARG A 665 2.84 -9.45 -19.22
N PRO A 666 2.86 -9.32 -20.56
CA PRO A 666 1.68 -9.58 -21.39
C PRO A 666 1.30 -11.07 -21.45
N THR A 667 2.25 -11.98 -21.22
CA THR A 667 2.00 -13.42 -21.24
C THR A 667 1.30 -13.86 -19.95
N PRO A 668 0.08 -14.42 -20.00
CA PRO A 668 -0.61 -14.90 -18.80
C PRO A 668 0.10 -16.11 -18.17
N SER A 669 -0.02 -16.24 -16.85
CA SER A 669 0.37 -17.42 -16.08
C SER A 669 -0.81 -18.26 -15.61
N LEU A 670 -2.04 -17.88 -15.95
CA LEU A 670 -3.24 -18.62 -15.62
C LEU A 670 -4.05 -18.88 -16.90
N ALA A 671 -4.19 -20.14 -17.29
CA ALA A 671 -4.87 -20.54 -18.52
C ALA A 671 -6.00 -21.52 -18.22
N THR A 672 -7.17 -21.31 -18.85
CA THR A 672 -8.30 -22.23 -18.72
C THR A 672 -7.97 -23.57 -19.38
N SER A 673 -7.98 -24.65 -18.59
CA SER A 673 -7.73 -26.01 -19.07
C SER A 673 -9.02 -26.79 -19.30
N ASP A 674 -10.01 -26.60 -18.43
CA ASP A 674 -11.31 -27.27 -18.55
C ASP A 674 -12.43 -26.50 -17.84
N VAL A 675 -13.67 -26.83 -18.18
CA VAL A 675 -14.87 -26.24 -17.58
C VAL A 675 -15.90 -27.33 -17.34
N VAL A 676 -16.28 -27.50 -16.06
CA VAL A 676 -17.36 -28.38 -15.63
C VAL A 676 -18.59 -27.52 -15.32
N ASP A 677 -19.46 -27.37 -16.31
CA ASP A 677 -20.81 -26.82 -16.10
C ASP A 677 -21.68 -27.92 -15.47
N VAL A 678 -22.22 -27.67 -14.28
CA VAL A 678 -22.99 -28.67 -13.54
C VAL A 678 -24.49 -28.63 -13.86
N ALA A 679 -24.94 -27.61 -14.59
CA ALA A 679 -26.30 -27.49 -15.09
C ALA A 679 -26.46 -28.16 -16.47
N ASP A 680 -25.38 -28.27 -17.25
CA ASP A 680 -25.38 -28.96 -18.55
C ASP A 680 -25.14 -30.48 -18.41
N GLU A 681 -26.12 -31.29 -18.83
CA GLU A 681 -26.04 -32.75 -18.80
C GLU A 681 -24.91 -33.32 -19.68
N GLN A 682 -24.55 -32.65 -20.78
CA GLN A 682 -23.45 -33.10 -21.63
C GLN A 682 -22.11 -32.93 -20.93
N SER A 683 -21.87 -31.74 -20.35
CA SER A 683 -20.74 -31.47 -19.48
C SER A 683 -20.67 -32.48 -18.31
N ARG A 684 -21.80 -32.73 -17.62
CA ARG A 684 -21.82 -33.72 -16.52
C ARG A 684 -21.38 -35.11 -16.98
N ALA A 685 -21.93 -35.59 -18.10
CA ALA A 685 -21.56 -36.90 -18.64
C ALA A 685 -20.08 -36.95 -19.08
N LEU A 686 -19.58 -35.90 -19.73
CA LEU A 686 -18.20 -35.80 -20.21
C LEU A 686 -17.18 -35.87 -19.06
N HIS A 687 -17.48 -35.23 -17.94
CA HIS A 687 -16.59 -35.15 -16.77
C HIS A 687 -16.86 -36.25 -15.74
N GLY A 688 -17.82 -37.15 -15.97
CA GLY A 688 -18.25 -38.14 -14.99
C GLY A 688 -18.74 -37.51 -13.68
N TYR A 689 -19.43 -36.37 -13.79
CA TYR A 689 -19.90 -35.60 -12.64
C TYR A 689 -20.93 -36.39 -11.83
N SER A 690 -20.72 -36.46 -10.52
CA SER A 690 -21.69 -37.03 -9.55
C SER A 690 -21.68 -36.23 -8.25
N ALA A 691 -22.83 -36.15 -7.59
CA ALA A 691 -22.98 -35.44 -6.33
C ALA A 691 -23.95 -36.20 -5.41
N ASP A 692 -23.49 -36.55 -4.21
CA ASP A 692 -24.29 -37.30 -3.24
C ASP A 692 -25.23 -36.34 -2.49
N GLY A 693 -26.51 -36.70 -2.39
CA GLY A 693 -27.52 -35.84 -1.75
C GLY A 693 -27.77 -34.52 -2.50
N GLU A 694 -27.58 -34.53 -3.83
CA GLU A 694 -27.72 -33.35 -4.70
C GLU A 694 -29.16 -32.84 -4.76
N THR A 695 -29.30 -31.53 -4.72
CA THR A 695 -30.48 -30.78 -5.13
C THR A 695 -30.12 -29.86 -6.28
N ARG A 696 -31.05 -29.63 -7.21
CA ARG A 696 -30.86 -28.75 -8.36
C ARG A 696 -31.95 -27.70 -8.42
N THR A 697 -31.58 -26.48 -8.72
CA THR A 697 -32.51 -25.36 -8.88
C THR A 697 -31.99 -24.40 -9.96
N THR A 698 -32.86 -23.49 -10.39
CA THR A 698 -32.46 -22.27 -11.09
C THR A 698 -32.38 -21.12 -10.09
N LEU A 699 -31.36 -20.29 -10.21
CA LEU A 699 -31.16 -19.09 -9.42
C LEU A 699 -31.17 -17.88 -10.37
N THR A 700 -31.92 -16.84 -10.02
CA THR A 700 -31.80 -15.50 -10.58
C THR A 700 -31.41 -14.56 -9.45
N SER A 701 -30.23 -13.96 -9.54
CA SER A 701 -29.65 -13.04 -8.54
C SER A 701 -28.47 -12.30 -9.20
N THR A 702 -27.69 -11.56 -8.44
CA THR A 702 -26.56 -10.74 -8.89
C THR A 702 -25.26 -11.22 -8.25
N PHE A 703 -24.12 -10.83 -8.81
CA PHE A 703 -22.81 -10.95 -8.14
C PHE A 703 -22.59 -9.72 -7.27
N GLU A 704 -21.84 -9.83 -6.18
CA GLU A 704 -21.48 -8.65 -5.38
C GLU A 704 -20.41 -7.76 -6.07
N GLY A 705 -20.39 -6.47 -5.71
CA GLY A 705 -19.52 -5.44 -6.30
C GLY A 705 -20.14 -4.78 -7.54
N LYS A 706 -19.34 -4.27 -8.48
CA LYS A 706 -19.73 -3.44 -9.63
C LYS A 706 -20.94 -3.88 -10.48
N ASN A 707 -21.33 -5.16 -10.43
CA ASN A 707 -22.46 -5.70 -11.20
C ASN A 707 -23.59 -6.23 -10.30
N ASP A 708 -23.72 -5.70 -9.09
CA ASP A 708 -24.72 -6.08 -8.10
C ASP A 708 -26.16 -5.67 -8.45
N GLU A 709 -26.35 -4.84 -9.48
CA GLU A 709 -27.65 -4.54 -10.07
C GLU A 709 -27.99 -5.38 -11.32
N VAL A 710 -27.06 -6.19 -11.85
CA VAL A 710 -27.23 -6.93 -13.12
C VAL A 710 -27.65 -8.38 -12.85
N PRO A 711 -28.94 -8.75 -13.00
CA PRO A 711 -29.38 -10.10 -12.68
C PRO A 711 -28.87 -11.14 -13.68
N VAL A 712 -28.28 -12.21 -13.13
CA VAL A 712 -27.81 -13.40 -13.83
C VAL A 712 -28.71 -14.58 -13.48
N THR A 713 -29.20 -15.29 -14.50
CA THR A 713 -29.98 -16.53 -14.33
C THR A 713 -29.14 -17.75 -14.71
N GLY A 714 -29.02 -18.71 -13.81
CA GLY A 714 -28.23 -19.92 -14.01
C GLY A 714 -28.75 -21.13 -13.24
N GLY A 715 -28.41 -22.33 -13.70
CA GLY A 715 -28.64 -23.57 -12.95
C GLY A 715 -27.59 -23.73 -11.87
N VAL A 716 -28.00 -24.12 -10.66
CA VAL A 716 -27.11 -24.34 -9.53
C VAL A 716 -27.47 -25.64 -8.81
N THR A 717 -26.45 -26.33 -8.31
CA THR A 717 -26.58 -27.54 -7.51
C THR A 717 -26.20 -27.25 -6.07
N ALA A 718 -26.75 -27.99 -5.12
CA ALA A 718 -26.26 -28.06 -3.75
C ALA A 718 -26.20 -29.50 -3.29
N ALA A 719 -25.06 -29.92 -2.71
CA ALA A 719 -24.81 -31.29 -2.29
C ALA A 719 -24.49 -31.37 -0.79
N THR A 720 -25.07 -32.37 -0.11
CA THR A 720 -24.77 -32.66 1.31
C THR A 720 -23.73 -33.75 1.49
N GLY A 721 -23.39 -34.47 0.41
CA GLY A 721 -22.32 -35.44 0.35
C GLY A 721 -21.32 -35.15 -0.77
N PRO A 722 -20.36 -36.06 -1.02
CA PRO A 722 -19.26 -35.81 -1.94
C PRO A 722 -19.70 -35.46 -3.37
N VAL A 723 -19.07 -34.44 -3.94
CA VAL A 723 -19.12 -34.06 -5.36
C VAL A 723 -17.86 -34.58 -6.05
N ARG A 724 -17.98 -35.21 -7.22
CA ARG A 724 -16.86 -35.81 -7.96
C ARG A 724 -16.94 -35.47 -9.44
N PHE A 725 -15.81 -35.15 -10.05
CA PHE A 725 -15.67 -35.01 -11.50
C PHE A 725 -14.21 -35.21 -11.92
N THR A 726 -13.99 -35.46 -13.21
CA THR A 726 -12.66 -35.49 -13.82
C THR A 726 -12.50 -34.27 -14.70
N ALA A 727 -11.41 -33.53 -14.55
CA ALA A 727 -11.11 -32.35 -15.37
C ALA A 727 -9.77 -32.54 -16.07
N LYS A 728 -9.68 -32.08 -17.32
CA LYS A 728 -8.43 -31.98 -18.07
C LYS A 728 -7.56 -30.88 -17.50
N VAL A 729 -6.25 -31.08 -17.59
CA VAL A 729 -5.24 -30.11 -17.14
C VAL A 729 -4.09 -30.09 -18.12
N ASP A 730 -3.39 -28.96 -18.18
CA ASP A 730 -2.14 -28.87 -18.93
C ASP A 730 -1.07 -29.77 -18.28
N GLN A 731 -0.39 -30.63 -19.05
CA GLN A 731 0.65 -31.52 -18.52
C GLN A 731 1.86 -30.79 -17.93
N THR A 732 2.06 -29.53 -18.34
CA THR A 732 3.13 -28.65 -17.88
C THR A 732 2.71 -27.75 -16.69
N ASN A 733 1.50 -27.94 -16.16
CA ASN A 733 1.00 -27.15 -15.03
C ASN A 733 1.94 -27.20 -13.82
N GLN A 734 2.06 -26.07 -13.14
CA GLN A 734 2.78 -25.92 -11.86
C GLN A 734 1.82 -25.86 -10.67
N GLY A 735 0.63 -26.42 -10.81
CA GLY A 735 -0.49 -26.21 -9.91
C GLY A 735 -1.75 -25.85 -10.69
N LEU A 736 -2.88 -25.85 -10.00
CA LEU A 736 -4.17 -25.48 -10.59
C LEU A 736 -4.86 -24.43 -9.72
N ARG A 737 -5.74 -23.63 -10.33
CA ARG A 737 -6.78 -22.90 -9.62
C ARG A 737 -8.12 -23.52 -9.95
N LEU A 738 -8.80 -24.06 -8.94
CA LEU A 738 -10.21 -24.44 -9.05
C LEU A 738 -11.04 -23.21 -8.73
N HIS A 739 -11.80 -22.75 -9.71
CA HIS A 739 -12.65 -21.57 -9.60
C HIS A 739 -14.11 -21.99 -9.68
N ARG A 740 -14.91 -21.57 -8.71
CA ARG A 740 -16.29 -22.03 -8.53
C ARG A 740 -17.24 -20.84 -8.60
N VAL A 741 -18.28 -20.98 -9.42
CA VAL A 741 -19.49 -20.16 -9.33
C VAL A 741 -20.47 -20.86 -8.39
N SER A 742 -20.94 -20.19 -7.36
CA SER A 742 -21.74 -20.78 -6.27
C SER A 742 -22.90 -19.88 -5.83
N ASP A 743 -23.82 -20.45 -5.03
CA ASP A 743 -24.89 -19.72 -4.34
C ASP A 743 -24.45 -19.46 -2.90
N GLN A 744 -24.09 -18.23 -2.60
CA GLN A 744 -23.56 -17.82 -1.29
C GLN A 744 -24.63 -17.48 -0.26
N ARG A 745 -25.92 -17.78 -0.50
CA ARG A 745 -26.99 -17.47 0.46
C ARG A 745 -26.70 -17.96 1.87
N ASN A 746 -26.10 -19.14 2.00
CA ASN A 746 -25.68 -19.67 3.29
C ASN A 746 -24.15 -19.52 3.44
N ALA A 747 -23.76 -18.77 4.46
CA ALA A 747 -22.38 -18.61 4.92
C ALA A 747 -21.77 -19.93 5.41
N PHE A 748 -20.45 -19.99 5.56
CA PHE A 748 -19.72 -21.13 6.14
C PHE A 748 -19.77 -22.44 5.34
N GLN A 749 -19.97 -22.37 4.01
CA GLN A 749 -19.81 -23.54 3.15
C GLN A 749 -18.37 -24.01 3.18
N ARG A 750 -18.17 -25.32 3.36
CA ARG A 750 -16.81 -25.88 3.38
C ARG A 750 -16.74 -27.33 2.94
N ALA A 751 -15.67 -27.67 2.22
CA ALA A 751 -15.44 -29.01 1.71
C ALA A 751 -13.95 -29.39 1.77
N ASN A 752 -13.66 -30.64 2.13
CA ASN A 752 -12.33 -31.21 1.94
C ASN A 752 -12.11 -31.47 0.44
N VAL A 753 -11.03 -30.96 -0.10
CA VAL A 753 -10.68 -31.09 -1.52
C VAL A 753 -9.68 -32.23 -1.70
N TYR A 754 -10.01 -33.18 -2.57
CA TYR A 754 -9.15 -34.28 -2.94
C TYR A 754 -8.85 -34.24 -4.43
N VAL A 755 -7.58 -34.49 -4.78
CA VAL A 755 -7.11 -34.62 -6.16
C VAL A 755 -6.47 -36.00 -6.32
N ASP A 756 -7.06 -36.83 -7.18
CA ASP A 756 -6.73 -38.26 -7.31
C ASP A 756 -6.64 -38.98 -5.95
N ASP A 757 -7.68 -38.77 -5.13
CA ASP A 757 -7.86 -39.35 -3.80
C ASP A 757 -6.85 -38.91 -2.73
N ARG A 758 -6.01 -37.90 -3.03
CA ARG A 758 -5.13 -37.25 -2.05
C ARG A 758 -5.75 -35.96 -1.56
N LEU A 759 -5.88 -35.80 -0.24
CA LEU A 759 -6.33 -34.55 0.37
C LEU A 759 -5.32 -33.43 0.05
N VAL A 760 -5.80 -32.31 -0.49
CA VAL A 760 -4.97 -31.14 -0.81
C VAL A 760 -5.31 -29.93 0.08
N GLY A 761 -6.46 -29.92 0.75
CA GLY A 761 -6.82 -28.88 1.72
C GLY A 761 -8.32 -28.79 1.98
N GLU A 762 -8.73 -27.81 2.79
CA GLU A 762 -10.12 -27.44 3.00
C GLU A 762 -10.45 -26.19 2.18
N TRP A 763 -11.49 -26.24 1.37
CA TRP A 763 -12.07 -25.06 0.73
C TRP A 763 -13.14 -24.51 1.65
N TYR A 764 -12.87 -23.34 2.25
CA TYR A 764 -13.76 -22.66 3.19
C TYR A 764 -14.21 -21.31 2.64
N GLN A 765 -15.53 -21.09 2.57
CA GLN A 765 -16.13 -19.80 2.29
C GLN A 765 -16.95 -19.34 3.51
N PRO A 766 -16.39 -18.49 4.37
CA PRO A 766 -17.07 -17.97 5.57
C PRO A 766 -18.15 -16.94 5.28
N LEU A 767 -18.09 -16.21 4.17
CA LEU A 767 -19.06 -15.17 3.86
C LEU A 767 -20.35 -15.77 3.30
N GLY A 768 -21.46 -15.06 3.52
CA GLY A 768 -22.72 -15.34 2.85
C GLY A 768 -23.50 -14.06 2.60
N ASN A 769 -24.28 -14.05 1.52
CA ASN A 769 -25.03 -12.90 1.06
C ASN A 769 -26.42 -13.35 0.56
N ALA A 770 -27.48 -12.77 1.12
CA ALA A 770 -28.85 -13.10 0.76
C ALA A 770 -29.40 -12.25 -0.40
N THR A 771 -28.74 -11.15 -0.74
CA THR A 771 -29.10 -10.20 -1.80
C THR A 771 -28.38 -10.56 -3.10
N SER A 772 -27.05 -10.40 -3.11
CA SER A 772 -26.17 -10.77 -4.24
C SER A 772 -25.67 -12.19 -4.04
N ARG A 773 -26.49 -13.17 -4.43
CA ARG A 773 -26.28 -14.59 -4.09
C ARG A 773 -25.29 -15.29 -4.99
N TRP A 774 -24.99 -14.77 -6.17
CA TRP A 774 -23.93 -15.36 -6.99
C TRP A 774 -22.56 -14.96 -6.44
N LEU A 775 -21.68 -15.95 -6.34
CA LEU A 775 -20.32 -15.76 -5.85
C LEU A 775 -19.35 -16.55 -6.73
N GLU A 776 -18.26 -15.89 -7.12
CA GLU A 776 -17.08 -16.55 -7.65
C GLU A 776 -16.00 -16.65 -6.57
N ASP A 777 -15.57 -17.87 -6.23
CA ASP A 777 -14.48 -18.10 -5.29
C ASP A 777 -13.48 -19.15 -5.81
N SER A 778 -12.29 -19.18 -5.23
CA SER A 778 -11.19 -20.01 -5.73
C SER A 778 -10.42 -20.76 -4.65
N PHE A 779 -9.92 -21.93 -5.06
CA PHE A 779 -9.03 -22.80 -4.30
C PHE A 779 -7.83 -23.22 -5.17
N ASP A 780 -6.61 -22.90 -4.71
CA ASP A 780 -5.40 -23.30 -5.41
C ASP A 780 -4.95 -24.70 -4.98
N VAL A 781 -4.65 -25.54 -5.96
CA VAL A 781 -4.14 -26.89 -5.82
C VAL A 781 -2.63 -26.89 -6.05
N PRO A 782 -1.83 -27.41 -5.11
CA PRO A 782 -0.38 -27.38 -5.22
C PRO A 782 0.16 -28.31 -6.32
N ALA A 783 1.28 -27.91 -6.94
CA ALA A 783 1.92 -28.60 -8.06
C ALA A 783 2.13 -30.10 -7.86
N TRP A 784 2.49 -30.53 -6.64
CA TRP A 784 2.78 -31.94 -6.35
C TRP A 784 1.57 -32.85 -6.57
N ALA A 785 0.35 -32.30 -6.56
CA ALA A 785 -0.88 -33.04 -6.76
C ALA A 785 -1.22 -33.22 -8.26
N THR A 786 -0.68 -32.39 -9.15
CA THR A 786 -1.20 -32.22 -10.52
C THR A 786 -0.13 -32.25 -11.62
N ALA A 787 1.15 -32.06 -11.27
CA ALA A 787 2.26 -32.00 -12.22
C ALA A 787 2.37 -33.27 -13.10
N GLY A 788 2.56 -33.07 -14.41
CA GLY A 788 2.76 -34.16 -15.38
C GLY A 788 1.48 -34.92 -15.77
N LYS A 789 0.31 -34.56 -15.21
CA LYS A 789 -0.97 -35.22 -15.50
C LYS A 789 -1.69 -34.53 -16.65
N ALA A 790 -2.45 -35.26 -17.44
CA ALA A 790 -3.32 -34.70 -18.51
C ALA A 790 -4.76 -34.47 -18.03
N ALA A 791 -5.15 -35.11 -16.93
CA ALA A 791 -6.43 -34.97 -16.27
C ALA A 791 -6.28 -35.35 -14.80
N VAL A 792 -7.18 -34.84 -13.95
CA VAL A 792 -7.24 -35.15 -12.53
C VAL A 792 -8.67 -35.43 -12.09
N ARG A 793 -8.84 -36.35 -11.14
CA ARG A 793 -10.12 -36.57 -10.46
C ARG A 793 -10.22 -35.64 -9.27
N VAL A 794 -11.19 -34.73 -9.30
CA VAL A 794 -11.54 -33.86 -8.17
C VAL A 794 -12.66 -34.51 -7.38
N ARG A 795 -12.50 -34.55 -6.06
CA ARG A 795 -13.55 -34.91 -5.10
C ARG A 795 -13.65 -33.84 -4.02
N LEU A 796 -14.80 -33.20 -3.90
CA LEU A 796 -15.12 -32.22 -2.88
C LEU A 796 -16.04 -32.90 -1.85
N GLU A 797 -15.62 -32.98 -0.60
CA GLU A 797 -16.41 -33.61 0.46
C GLU A 797 -16.92 -32.55 1.45
N PRO A 798 -18.21 -32.17 1.37
CA PRO A 798 -18.81 -31.25 2.34
C PRO A 798 -18.64 -31.76 3.77
N LEU A 799 -18.22 -30.89 4.69
CA LEU A 799 -18.00 -31.28 6.08
C LEU A 799 -19.33 -31.32 6.86
N ALA A 800 -19.43 -32.25 7.80
CA ALA A 800 -20.59 -32.36 8.67
C ALA A 800 -20.84 -31.07 9.46
N GLY A 801 -22.09 -30.62 9.48
CA GLY A 801 -22.50 -29.38 10.16
C GLY A 801 -22.36 -28.11 9.32
N ALA A 802 -21.66 -28.15 8.18
CA ALA A 802 -21.65 -27.05 7.22
C ALA A 802 -22.93 -27.07 6.36
N PRO A 803 -23.34 -25.92 5.79
CA PRO A 803 -24.38 -25.90 4.76
C PRO A 803 -24.00 -26.74 3.54
N ALA A 804 -25.01 -27.12 2.77
CA ALA A 804 -24.81 -27.87 1.53
C ALA A 804 -23.84 -27.13 0.60
N TRP A 805 -22.90 -27.86 0.01
CA TRP A 805 -21.91 -27.31 -0.90
C TRP A 805 -22.57 -26.99 -2.23
N SER A 806 -22.66 -25.70 -2.53
CA SER A 806 -23.26 -25.22 -3.77
C SER A 806 -22.24 -25.07 -4.89
N GLY A 807 -22.68 -25.27 -6.13
CA GLY A 807 -21.88 -25.02 -7.32
C GLY A 807 -22.74 -25.02 -8.58
N ALA A 808 -22.51 -24.05 -9.45
CA ALA A 808 -23.10 -23.92 -10.79
C ALA A 808 -22.09 -24.24 -11.89
N LYS A 809 -20.83 -23.89 -11.67
CA LYS A 809 -19.74 -24.11 -12.63
C LYS A 809 -18.41 -24.24 -11.90
N TYR A 810 -17.56 -25.13 -12.38
CA TYR A 810 -16.15 -25.21 -11.98
C TYR A 810 -15.27 -24.95 -13.19
N THR A 811 -14.52 -23.86 -13.18
CA THR A 811 -13.45 -23.60 -14.16
C THR A 811 -12.14 -24.11 -13.57
N VAL A 812 -11.42 -24.93 -14.32
CA VAL A 812 -10.10 -25.44 -13.93
C VAL A 812 -9.06 -24.67 -14.71
N PHE A 813 -8.31 -23.82 -14.01
CA PHE A 813 -7.18 -23.13 -14.59
C PHE A 813 -5.88 -23.87 -14.28
N SER A 814 -5.03 -24.04 -15.27
CA SER A 814 -3.64 -24.45 -15.06
C SER A 814 -2.76 -23.23 -14.83
N GLN A 815 -1.94 -23.28 -13.79
CA GLN A 815 -0.88 -22.31 -13.56
C GLN A 815 0.28 -22.66 -14.49
N THR A 816 0.52 -21.80 -15.47
CA THR A 816 1.50 -21.98 -16.55
C THR A 816 2.55 -20.86 -16.53
N GLY A 817 3.71 -21.09 -17.11
CA GLY A 817 4.77 -20.08 -17.20
C GLY A 817 6.02 -20.49 -16.46
N ASN A 818 7.08 -20.75 -17.22
CA ASN A 818 8.41 -20.97 -16.69
C ASN A 818 9.02 -19.59 -16.34
N PRO A 819 9.54 -19.33 -15.14
CA PRO A 819 10.26 -18.07 -14.86
C PRO A 819 11.50 -17.87 -15.74
N ALA A 820 11.99 -18.93 -16.42
CA ALA A 820 13.29 -18.98 -17.08
C ALA A 820 13.30 -18.82 -18.61
N THR A 821 12.17 -18.65 -19.31
CA THR A 821 12.15 -18.70 -20.79
C THR A 821 11.47 -17.55 -21.54
N ASP A 822 11.13 -16.44 -20.87
CA ASP A 822 10.59 -15.24 -21.55
C ASP A 822 11.59 -14.07 -21.58
#